data_AF-A0A2G1UQY1-F1
#
_entry.id   AF-A0A2G1UQY1-F1
#
_cell.length_a   1.000
_cell.length_b   1.000
_cell.length_c   1.000
_cell.angle_alpha   90.00
_cell.angle_beta   90.00
_cell.angle_gamma   90.00
#
_symmetry.space_group_name_H-M   'P 1'
#
loop_
_entity.id
_entity.type
_entity.pdbx_description
1 polymer ?
#
loop_
_entity_poly.entity_id
_entity_poly.type
_entity_poly.pdbx_seq_one_letter_code
_entity_poly.pdbx_strand_id
1 'polypeptide(L)'
;MFDLYNQKKILAGTVLTTVLLSGCSDGSSSLSGISDLVTNPPAAEQVPISPKVLDSAASFLGAATGKEIPLSVDSVVFINSALGLNEVSADPQNLFGDLWMVVRDAYGVPVLDALECIQPIASETITLADGTTTDTVPMVIDTLEEEPVCAVEEGYEQYTIELEIGRLNMVRTMTQNPTVFARALEEAIKNINASESIKLDPAGRLILVSSDPVTGLPVENTIDSPRENLALYNALLKEGRIAGFGPEKHEGGQTIAPQWLEIRADLELGDLAYLRDGTPGRDHGVDLYKGYADLSGTTHDRQMDYANQLLSYIQYYDNGSTCHYRDDTGYAWAQVFDLEGYYGENIAGFMTHADDARRTIVFMHDVIQDMPEAPLQTLPTADGRFDLMHAAAAFLGGASNKSVPLTIDGLVFINTVLGLNEGVDFTNKGEVFGDLWELVRDENGVPVLDGNDCPQPVSMNGGTVPMEFDPDSGECVIVEGYEDDVIELELGRLNVVRVALTNPRVLDRALYDVMNSINASVGLKLDLAGRLAYGIDDGTGNVTYQTVDSPLAGLSLYWALMRWGKLEGTVEIIQDGTWTPVDLAIKEDLRDQLTAEGLLFLMDGTEACQGNAADCGAKRLTSGYVDYSAFNHTTATIYSGAMVDFVERQPDDLSCAYGDRTEDVWVRVLGSDDYTGSNIDAFVKQAEDTRNVIQFIHTVIQDPLTVAL
;
A
#
# COMPACT_ATOMS: atom_id res chain seq x y z
N MET A 1 -6.22 7.78 -53.65
CA MET A 1 -5.61 7.02 -54.75
C MET A 1 -4.69 6.00 -54.09
N PHE A 2 -5.14 4.99 -53.33
CA PHE A 2 -6.17 3.96 -53.57
C PHE A 2 -6.14 3.49 -55.02
N ASP A 3 -5.44 2.40 -55.30
CA ASP A 3 -6.08 1.13 -55.66
C ASP A 3 -5.07 -0.03 -55.83
N LEU A 4 -5.62 -1.25 -55.69
CA LEU A 4 -5.23 -2.54 -56.27
C LEU A 4 -4.45 -3.59 -55.43
N TYR A 5 -5.25 -4.64 -55.12
CA TYR A 5 -5.00 -6.07 -55.39
C TYR A 5 -4.15 -6.87 -54.37
N ASN A 6 -4.49 -8.09 -53.95
CA ASN A 6 -5.47 -9.06 -54.44
C ASN A 6 -5.72 -10.22 -53.46
N GLN A 7 -6.82 -10.92 -53.72
CA GLN A 7 -7.38 -12.12 -53.09
C GLN A 7 -6.51 -13.40 -53.04
N LYS A 8 -6.86 -14.32 -52.12
CA LYS A 8 -7.21 -15.76 -52.34
C LYS A 8 -7.68 -16.43 -51.02
N LYS A 9 -8.99 -16.69 -50.83
CA LYS A 9 -9.75 -17.98 -51.00
C LYS A 9 -9.22 -19.18 -50.18
N ILE A 10 -9.90 -19.61 -49.10
CA ILE A 10 -11.11 -20.48 -48.96
C ILE A 10 -10.86 -21.99 -49.18
N LEU A 11 -11.18 -22.79 -48.15
CA LEU A 11 -11.74 -24.15 -48.23
C LEU A 11 -12.60 -24.36 -46.94
N ALA A 12 -13.93 -24.18 -46.95
CA ALA A 12 -15.02 -25.02 -47.44
C ALA A 12 -15.20 -26.37 -46.70
N GLY A 13 -16.26 -26.44 -45.89
CA GLY A 13 -16.89 -27.65 -45.38
C GLY A 13 -18.35 -27.38 -44.99
N THR A 14 -19.28 -27.59 -45.93
CA THR A 14 -20.72 -27.35 -45.80
C THR A 14 -21.47 -28.68 -45.76
N VAL A 15 -22.50 -28.82 -44.90
CA VAL A 15 -23.71 -29.65 -45.14
C VAL A 15 -24.88 -28.92 -44.45
N LEU A 16 -25.68 -28.11 -45.16
CA LEU A 16 -26.96 -28.42 -45.84
C LEU A 16 -28.02 -29.02 -44.89
N THR A 17 -29.16 -28.38 -44.62
CA THR A 17 -30.37 -28.42 -45.47
C THR A 17 -31.47 -27.48 -44.90
N THR A 18 -31.93 -26.45 -45.64
CA THR A 18 -33.26 -26.33 -46.35
C THR A 18 -34.48 -26.40 -45.41
N VAL A 19 -35.53 -25.56 -45.41
CA VAL A 19 -36.30 -24.79 -46.43
C VAL A 19 -37.60 -24.39 -45.66
N LEU A 20 -38.26 -23.23 -45.72
CA LEU A 20 -38.96 -22.55 -46.82
C LEU A 20 -39.62 -21.28 -46.23
N LEU A 21 -39.50 -20.14 -46.92
CA LEU A 21 -40.37 -18.98 -46.76
C LEU A 21 -41.17 -18.82 -48.07
N SER A 22 -42.46 -18.53 -47.92
CA SER A 22 -43.39 -18.04 -48.95
C SER A 22 -44.31 -17.05 -48.25
N GLY A 23 -44.65 -15.84 -48.73
CA GLY A 23 -44.38 -15.10 -49.95
C GLY A 23 -45.37 -13.90 -49.99
N CYS A 24 -45.03 -12.85 -50.75
CA CYS A 24 -45.88 -11.75 -51.28
C CYS A 24 -46.47 -10.75 -50.24
N SER A 25 -46.64 -9.44 -50.47
CA SER A 25 -46.35 -8.51 -51.57
C SER A 25 -46.67 -7.06 -51.10
N ASP A 26 -45.82 -6.12 -51.49
CA ASP A 26 -45.99 -4.67 -51.77
C ASP A 26 -47.00 -3.76 -51.03
N GLY A 27 -46.47 -2.66 -50.47
CA GLY A 27 -46.92 -1.31 -50.87
C GLY A 27 -47.25 -0.26 -49.80
N SER A 28 -46.31 0.68 -49.58
CA SER A 28 -46.52 2.11 -49.29
C SER A 28 -47.04 2.57 -47.91
N SER A 29 -46.15 3.14 -47.09
CA SER A 29 -46.00 4.60 -46.81
C SER A 29 -45.49 4.89 -45.39
N SER A 30 -44.66 5.94 -45.33
CA SER A 30 -43.92 6.51 -44.19
C SER A 30 -44.71 6.69 -42.90
N LEU A 31 -44.10 6.35 -41.75
CA LEU A 31 -44.11 7.16 -40.51
C LEU A 31 -43.23 6.50 -39.42
N SER A 32 -42.28 7.29 -38.91
CA SER A 32 -41.74 7.32 -37.54
C SER A 32 -41.54 5.99 -36.80
N GLY A 33 -40.26 5.68 -36.52
CA GLY A 33 -39.80 4.52 -35.77
C GLY A 33 -40.50 4.32 -34.43
N ILE A 34 -41.13 3.16 -34.31
CA ILE A 34 -41.55 2.55 -33.06
C ILE A 34 -40.83 1.20 -33.00
N SER A 35 -40.12 1.02 -31.89
CA SER A 35 -39.62 -0.19 -31.27
C SER A 35 -40.12 -1.51 -31.85
N ASP A 36 -39.19 -2.36 -32.29
CA ASP A 36 -39.42 -3.80 -32.28
C ASP A 36 -38.39 -4.47 -31.37
N LEU A 37 -38.94 -4.99 -30.29
CA LEU A 37 -38.35 -5.90 -29.32
C LEU A 37 -37.73 -7.09 -30.06
N VAL A 38 -36.40 -7.12 -30.16
CA VAL A 38 -35.71 -8.40 -29.97
C VAL A 38 -35.61 -8.59 -28.47
N THR A 39 -36.67 -9.16 -27.88
CA THR A 39 -36.53 -9.79 -26.57
C THR A 39 -35.55 -10.94 -26.76
N ASN A 40 -34.29 -10.69 -26.38
CA ASN A 40 -33.50 -11.77 -25.83
C ASN A 40 -34.40 -12.50 -24.82
N PRO A 41 -34.48 -13.85 -24.83
CA PRO A 41 -35.12 -14.53 -23.72
C PRO A 41 -34.47 -13.98 -22.45
N PRO A 42 -35.24 -13.59 -21.41
CA PRO A 42 -34.64 -13.10 -20.18
C PRO A 42 -33.63 -14.17 -19.76
N ALA A 43 -32.38 -13.76 -19.56
CA ALA A 43 -31.40 -14.60 -18.90
C ALA A 43 -32.12 -15.16 -17.67
N ALA A 44 -32.16 -16.48 -17.55
CA ALA A 44 -32.76 -17.09 -16.37
C ALA A 44 -32.13 -16.40 -15.16
N GLU A 45 -32.96 -15.78 -14.33
CA GLU A 45 -32.55 -15.01 -13.16
C GLU A 45 -31.59 -15.91 -12.35
N GLN A 46 -30.29 -15.62 -12.45
CA GLN A 46 -29.28 -16.48 -11.85
C GLN A 46 -29.37 -16.37 -10.34
N VAL A 47 -28.96 -17.43 -9.65
CA VAL A 47 -28.95 -17.42 -8.19
C VAL A 47 -27.97 -16.34 -7.72
N PRO A 48 -28.40 -15.39 -6.86
CA PRO A 48 -27.49 -14.40 -6.28
C PRO A 48 -26.34 -15.09 -5.56
N ILE A 49 -25.13 -14.54 -5.65
CA ILE A 49 -23.97 -15.06 -4.93
C ILE A 49 -24.26 -15.11 -3.42
N SER A 50 -23.79 -16.16 -2.75
CA SER A 50 -23.99 -16.33 -1.33
C SER A 50 -23.29 -15.22 -0.54
N PRO A 51 -23.96 -14.58 0.44
CA PRO A 51 -23.33 -13.59 1.32
C PRO A 51 -22.07 -14.14 2.00
N LYS A 52 -22.06 -15.42 2.40
CA LYS A 52 -20.89 -16.07 3.02
C LYS A 52 -19.63 -16.04 2.15
N VAL A 53 -19.80 -16.14 0.83
CA VAL A 53 -18.67 -16.05 -0.13
C VAL A 53 -18.13 -14.62 -0.14
N LEU A 54 -19.01 -13.62 -0.15
CA LEU A 54 -18.63 -12.20 -0.09
C LEU A 54 -18.01 -11.84 1.26
N ASP A 55 -18.52 -12.38 2.37
CA ASP A 55 -17.97 -12.18 3.72
C ASP A 55 -16.53 -12.70 3.83
N SER A 56 -16.27 -13.90 3.31
CA SER A 56 -14.90 -14.45 3.25
C SER A 56 -14.01 -13.64 2.32
N ALA A 57 -14.53 -13.20 1.17
CA ALA A 57 -13.78 -12.37 0.25
C ALA A 57 -13.39 -11.03 0.91
N ALA A 58 -14.30 -10.39 1.65
CA ALA A 58 -14.02 -9.17 2.39
C ALA A 58 -12.95 -9.40 3.46
N SER A 59 -13.06 -10.48 4.23
CA SER A 59 -12.06 -10.86 5.24
C SER A 59 -10.67 -11.11 4.64
N PHE A 60 -10.59 -11.83 3.50
CA PHE A 60 -9.33 -12.07 2.79
C PHE A 60 -8.75 -10.79 2.19
N LEU A 61 -9.57 -9.89 1.67
CA LEU A 61 -9.09 -8.57 1.24
C LEU A 61 -8.52 -7.80 2.42
N GLY A 62 -9.22 -7.78 3.56
CA GLY A 62 -8.74 -7.15 4.81
C GLY A 62 -7.39 -7.72 5.26
N ALA A 63 -7.23 -9.04 5.22
CA ALA A 63 -5.99 -9.73 5.55
C ALA A 63 -4.84 -9.49 4.56
N ALA A 64 -5.15 -9.18 3.30
CA ALA A 64 -4.15 -8.81 2.29
C ALA A 64 -3.61 -7.37 2.47
N THR A 65 -4.28 -6.54 3.28
CA THR A 65 -3.93 -5.12 3.42
C THR A 65 -2.77 -4.88 4.39
N GLY A 66 -2.23 -3.64 4.37
CA GLY A 66 -1.34 -3.17 5.42
C GLY A 66 -2.08 -2.91 6.73
N LYS A 67 -1.37 -2.85 7.85
CA LYS A 67 -1.96 -2.56 9.17
C LYS A 67 -2.37 -1.08 9.32
N GLU A 68 -1.80 -0.21 8.49
CA GLU A 68 -1.76 1.22 8.73
C GLU A 68 -2.85 2.02 8.02
N ILE A 69 -3.29 1.56 6.85
CA ILE A 69 -4.15 2.34 5.95
C ILE A 69 -5.54 1.71 5.91
N PRO A 70 -6.60 2.46 6.25
CA PRO A 70 -7.97 2.00 6.08
C PRO A 70 -8.30 1.73 4.62
N LEU A 71 -9.12 0.71 4.36
CA LEU A 71 -9.66 0.48 3.03
C LEU A 71 -10.70 1.56 2.67
N SER A 72 -10.74 1.96 1.41
CA SER A 72 -11.76 2.83 0.81
C SER A 72 -12.49 2.13 -0.32
N VAL A 73 -13.66 2.64 -0.74
CA VAL A 73 -14.37 2.07 -1.91
C VAL A 73 -13.49 2.14 -3.15
N ASP A 74 -12.75 3.23 -3.32
CA ASP A 74 -11.77 3.40 -4.40
C ASP A 74 -10.68 2.34 -4.37
N SER A 75 -10.19 1.94 -3.18
CA SER A 75 -9.20 0.86 -3.07
C SER A 75 -9.78 -0.46 -3.57
N VAL A 76 -11.02 -0.82 -3.18
CA VAL A 76 -11.68 -2.05 -3.66
C VAL A 76 -11.87 -2.00 -5.18
N VAL A 77 -12.34 -0.88 -5.73
CA VAL A 77 -12.53 -0.74 -7.18
C VAL A 77 -11.21 -0.84 -7.92
N PHE A 78 -10.16 -0.19 -7.40
CA PHE A 78 -8.83 -0.26 -7.98
C PHE A 78 -8.30 -1.69 -8.02
N ILE A 79 -8.35 -2.41 -6.89
CA ILE A 79 -7.93 -3.80 -6.79
C ILE A 79 -8.73 -4.68 -7.76
N ASN A 80 -10.06 -4.53 -7.80
CA ASN A 80 -10.89 -5.28 -8.74
C ASN A 80 -10.54 -5.00 -10.19
N SER A 81 -10.21 -3.75 -10.54
CA SER A 81 -9.84 -3.40 -11.91
C SER A 81 -8.48 -3.99 -12.27
N ALA A 82 -7.50 -3.91 -11.37
CA ALA A 82 -6.17 -4.48 -11.58
C ALA A 82 -6.19 -6.02 -11.66
N LEU A 83 -7.11 -6.68 -10.94
CA LEU A 83 -7.32 -8.13 -11.02
C LEU A 83 -8.15 -8.57 -12.24
N GLY A 84 -8.66 -7.63 -13.05
CA GLY A 84 -9.56 -7.93 -14.16
C GLY A 84 -10.93 -8.44 -13.72
N LEU A 85 -11.34 -8.15 -12.47
CA LEU A 85 -12.68 -8.41 -11.95
C LEU A 85 -13.68 -7.34 -12.40
N ASN A 86 -13.21 -6.13 -12.73
CA ASN A 86 -14.01 -5.12 -13.42
C ASN A 86 -13.72 -5.16 -14.93
N GLU A 87 -14.75 -4.94 -15.75
CA GLU A 87 -14.65 -4.72 -17.20
C GLU A 87 -14.60 -3.21 -17.52
N VAL A 88 -13.66 -2.50 -16.88
CA VAL A 88 -13.33 -1.10 -17.17
C VAL A 88 -12.09 -1.03 -18.05
N SER A 89 -11.79 0.14 -18.63
CA SER A 89 -10.55 0.33 -19.39
C SER A 89 -9.35 -0.09 -18.52
N ALA A 90 -8.71 -1.20 -18.90
CA ALA A 90 -7.62 -1.81 -18.15
C ALA A 90 -6.24 -1.32 -18.62
N ASP A 91 -6.20 -0.20 -19.36
CA ASP A 91 -4.94 0.44 -19.72
C ASP A 91 -4.20 0.81 -18.42
N PRO A 92 -3.01 0.23 -18.17
CA PRO A 92 -2.19 0.54 -17.00
C PRO A 92 -1.97 2.05 -16.80
N GLN A 93 -1.89 2.82 -17.89
CA GLN A 93 -1.70 4.27 -17.82
C GLN A 93 -2.91 4.98 -17.19
N ASN A 94 -4.12 4.47 -17.44
CA ASN A 94 -5.36 4.99 -16.88
C ASN A 94 -5.67 4.42 -15.48
N LEU A 95 -5.27 3.17 -15.23
CA LEU A 95 -5.45 2.53 -13.93
C LEU A 95 -4.54 3.12 -12.86
N PHE A 96 -3.33 3.55 -13.22
CA PHE A 96 -2.31 3.92 -12.24
C PHE A 96 -1.90 5.40 -12.26
N GLY A 97 -2.40 6.21 -13.20
CA GLY A 97 -1.88 7.56 -13.49
C GLY A 97 -2.04 8.61 -12.38
N ASP A 98 -3.25 8.87 -11.89
CA ASP A 98 -3.50 9.95 -10.92
C ASP A 98 -4.28 9.48 -9.66
N LEU A 99 -4.75 8.22 -9.64
CA LEU A 99 -5.38 7.51 -8.50
C LEU A 99 -5.96 8.41 -7.38
N TRP A 100 -7.07 9.10 -7.65
CA TRP A 100 -7.78 9.88 -6.63
C TRP A 100 -8.90 9.08 -5.97
N MET A 101 -9.25 9.45 -4.74
CA MET A 101 -10.54 9.07 -4.17
C MET A 101 -11.66 9.84 -4.88
N VAL A 102 -12.70 9.16 -5.34
CA VAL A 102 -13.78 9.77 -6.12
C VAL A 102 -15.16 9.41 -5.58
N VAL A 103 -16.15 10.22 -5.90
CA VAL A 103 -17.54 9.95 -5.55
C VAL A 103 -18.03 8.75 -6.36
N ARG A 104 -18.53 7.71 -5.66
CA ARG A 104 -19.06 6.47 -6.25
C ARG A 104 -20.47 6.17 -5.79
N ASP A 105 -21.22 5.46 -6.63
CA ASP A 105 -22.51 4.90 -6.27
C ASP A 105 -22.38 3.61 -5.43
N ALA A 106 -23.52 3.01 -5.07
CA ALA A 106 -23.56 1.79 -4.25
C ALA A 106 -22.90 0.55 -4.91
N TYR A 107 -22.61 0.60 -6.20
CA TYR A 107 -21.96 -0.49 -6.95
C TYR A 107 -20.49 -0.15 -7.28
N GLY A 108 -19.97 0.97 -6.79
CA GLY A 108 -18.61 1.42 -7.06
C GLY A 108 -18.45 2.14 -8.40
N VAL A 109 -19.54 2.45 -9.11
CA VAL A 109 -19.49 3.21 -10.38
C VAL A 109 -19.24 4.69 -10.06
N PRO A 110 -18.28 5.36 -10.72
CA PRO A 110 -18.06 6.79 -10.56
C PRO A 110 -19.34 7.60 -10.82
N VAL A 111 -19.65 8.53 -9.94
CA VAL A 111 -20.71 9.51 -10.14
C VAL A 111 -20.15 10.66 -10.94
N LEU A 112 -20.69 10.87 -12.15
CA LEU A 112 -20.26 11.96 -13.02
C LEU A 112 -20.96 13.27 -12.66
N ASP A 113 -20.25 14.39 -12.86
CA ASP A 113 -20.79 15.74 -12.71
C ASP A 113 -21.60 16.18 -13.95
N ALA A 114 -21.96 17.47 -14.00
CA ALA A 114 -22.72 18.05 -15.12
C ALA A 114 -21.92 18.16 -16.43
N LEU A 115 -20.59 18.04 -16.37
CA LEU A 115 -19.68 18.02 -17.52
C LEU A 115 -19.35 16.59 -17.97
N GLU A 116 -19.98 15.58 -17.36
CA GLU A 116 -19.67 14.15 -17.53
C GLU A 116 -18.27 13.76 -17.02
N CYS A 117 -17.69 14.57 -16.13
CA CYS A 117 -16.41 14.30 -15.48
C CYS A 117 -16.58 13.52 -14.17
N ILE A 118 -15.61 12.67 -13.86
CA ILE A 118 -15.48 12.06 -12.53
C ILE A 118 -15.33 13.14 -11.47
N GLN A 119 -15.81 12.89 -10.25
CA GLN A 119 -15.77 13.86 -9.16
C GLN A 119 -14.79 13.41 -8.07
N PRO A 120 -13.56 13.97 -8.01
CA PRO A 120 -12.64 13.68 -6.93
C PRO A 120 -13.17 14.24 -5.61
N ILE A 121 -12.99 13.51 -4.53
CA ILE A 121 -13.34 13.97 -3.17
C ILE A 121 -12.29 14.98 -2.71
N ALA A 122 -12.74 16.11 -2.18
CA ALA A 122 -11.83 17.14 -1.66
C ALA A 122 -11.35 16.80 -0.24
N SER A 123 -10.08 17.06 0.05
CA SER A 123 -9.47 16.88 1.38
C SER A 123 -10.11 17.73 2.47
N GLU A 124 -10.75 18.83 2.09
CA GLU A 124 -11.53 19.72 2.93
C GLU A 124 -12.62 20.41 2.10
N THR A 125 -13.63 20.98 2.76
CA THR A 125 -14.67 21.75 2.08
C THR A 125 -14.07 22.99 1.42
N ILE A 126 -14.18 23.08 0.11
CA ILE A 126 -13.64 24.16 -0.71
C ILE A 126 -14.67 25.28 -0.79
N THR A 127 -14.23 26.54 -0.63
CA THR A 127 -15.05 27.72 -0.97
C THR A 127 -14.66 28.22 -2.36
N LEU A 128 -15.60 28.16 -3.30
CA LEU A 128 -15.41 28.59 -4.68
C LEU A 128 -15.42 30.12 -4.81
N ALA A 129 -14.93 30.63 -5.94
CA ALA A 129 -14.83 32.07 -6.20
C ALA A 129 -16.19 32.81 -6.19
N ASP A 130 -17.30 32.09 -6.41
CA ASP A 130 -18.66 32.62 -6.34
C ASP A 130 -19.26 32.62 -4.92
N GLY A 131 -18.49 32.15 -3.92
CA GLY A 131 -18.88 32.05 -2.52
C GLY A 131 -19.68 30.79 -2.17
N THR A 132 -19.89 29.87 -3.10
CA THR A 132 -20.47 28.55 -2.82
C THR A 132 -19.43 27.59 -2.25
N THR A 133 -19.88 26.51 -1.60
CA THR A 133 -19.00 25.49 -1.03
C THR A 133 -19.20 24.15 -1.71
N THR A 134 -18.13 23.37 -1.86
CA THR A 134 -18.15 22.02 -2.42
C THR A 134 -17.26 21.07 -1.63
N ASP A 135 -17.64 19.79 -1.59
CA ASP A 135 -16.85 18.70 -1.00
C ASP A 135 -16.16 17.83 -2.08
N THR A 136 -16.25 18.26 -3.34
CA THR A 136 -15.54 17.66 -4.48
C THR A 136 -14.60 18.67 -5.12
N VAL A 137 -13.49 18.18 -5.66
CA VAL A 137 -12.52 18.99 -6.39
C VAL A 137 -13.16 19.40 -7.74
N PRO A 138 -13.19 20.70 -8.07
CA PRO A 138 -13.70 21.17 -9.35
C PRO A 138 -12.92 20.58 -10.53
N MET A 139 -13.66 20.14 -11.55
CA MET A 139 -13.12 19.55 -12.78
C MET A 139 -13.50 20.39 -13.98
N VAL A 140 -12.60 20.44 -14.96
CA VAL A 140 -12.80 21.10 -16.26
C VAL A 140 -12.50 20.12 -17.38
N ILE A 141 -13.08 20.35 -18.55
CA ILE A 141 -12.70 19.62 -19.76
C ILE A 141 -11.47 20.32 -20.34
N ASP A 142 -10.32 19.65 -20.28
CA ASP A 142 -9.15 20.09 -21.01
C ASP A 142 -9.39 19.86 -22.51
N THR A 143 -9.23 20.92 -23.29
CA THR A 143 -9.44 20.93 -24.74
C THR A 143 -8.13 21.12 -25.51
N LEU A 144 -7.00 21.17 -24.80
CA LEU A 144 -5.66 21.30 -25.36
C LEU A 144 -5.10 19.96 -25.84
N GLU A 145 -5.61 18.84 -25.31
CA GLU A 145 -5.31 17.48 -25.75
C GLU A 145 -6.04 17.12 -27.06
N GLU A 146 -5.49 16.17 -27.82
CA GLU A 146 -6.10 15.71 -29.08
C GLU A 146 -7.50 15.09 -28.87
N GLU A 147 -7.75 14.53 -27.68
CA GLU A 147 -9.06 14.13 -27.20
C GLU A 147 -9.40 14.90 -25.91
N PRO A 148 -10.61 15.48 -25.78
CA PRO A 148 -10.98 16.22 -24.58
C PRO A 148 -11.05 15.29 -23.37
N VAL A 149 -10.24 15.58 -22.35
CA VAL A 149 -10.16 14.80 -21.10
C VAL A 149 -10.53 15.66 -19.91
N CYS A 150 -11.06 15.03 -18.86
CA CYS A 150 -11.30 15.73 -17.61
C CYS A 150 -9.99 15.99 -16.88
N ALA A 151 -9.78 17.22 -16.45
CA ALA A 151 -8.64 17.66 -15.66
C ALA A 151 -9.12 18.43 -14.43
N VAL A 152 -8.31 18.46 -13.37
CA VAL A 152 -8.58 19.32 -12.21
C VAL A 152 -8.52 20.78 -12.65
N GLU A 153 -9.46 21.58 -12.18
CA GLU A 153 -9.44 23.02 -12.40
C GLU A 153 -8.18 23.64 -11.77
N GLU A 154 -7.48 24.48 -12.53
CA GLU A 154 -6.25 25.13 -12.09
C GLU A 154 -6.47 25.88 -10.77
N GLY A 155 -5.64 25.60 -9.76
CA GLY A 155 -5.80 26.16 -8.42
C GLY A 155 -6.66 25.31 -7.49
N TYR A 156 -7.05 24.10 -7.86
CA TYR A 156 -7.72 23.17 -6.95
C TYR A 156 -6.96 21.85 -6.74
N GLU A 157 -5.78 21.70 -7.32
CA GLU A 157 -4.98 20.47 -7.32
C GLU A 157 -4.55 20.06 -5.91
N GLN A 158 -4.28 20.99 -5.00
CA GLN A 158 -3.88 20.66 -3.62
C GLN A 158 -4.98 19.99 -2.80
N TYR A 159 -6.24 20.06 -3.25
CA TYR A 159 -7.39 19.49 -2.54
C TYR A 159 -7.70 18.05 -2.95
N THR A 160 -7.02 17.50 -3.96
CA THR A 160 -7.20 16.09 -4.35
C THR A 160 -6.71 15.17 -3.24
N ILE A 161 -7.50 14.16 -2.90
CA ILE A 161 -7.03 13.09 -2.02
C ILE A 161 -6.57 11.91 -2.87
N GLU A 162 -5.30 11.56 -2.71
CA GLU A 162 -4.72 10.36 -3.31
C GLU A 162 -5.28 9.09 -2.70
N LEU A 163 -5.45 8.08 -3.54
CA LEU A 163 -5.79 6.74 -3.12
C LEU A 163 -4.54 6.05 -2.56
N GLU A 164 -4.45 5.96 -1.24
CA GLU A 164 -3.40 5.19 -0.57
C GLU A 164 -3.78 3.69 -0.53
N ILE A 165 -3.11 2.88 -1.34
CA ILE A 165 -3.32 1.41 -1.41
C ILE A 165 -2.27 0.60 -0.63
N GLY A 166 -1.26 1.27 -0.07
CA GLY A 166 -0.24 0.65 0.77
C GLY A 166 0.39 -0.59 0.14
N ARG A 167 0.31 -1.72 0.86
CA ARG A 167 0.84 -3.02 0.41
C ARG A 167 0.04 -3.62 -0.76
N LEU A 168 -1.23 -3.27 -0.92
CA LEU A 168 -2.04 -3.79 -2.02
C LEU A 168 -1.59 -3.28 -3.41
N ASN A 169 -0.64 -2.34 -3.45
CA ASN A 169 0.06 -1.97 -4.68
C ASN A 169 0.73 -3.16 -5.39
N MET A 170 0.95 -4.29 -4.69
CA MET A 170 1.38 -5.55 -5.30
C MET A 170 0.38 -6.13 -6.32
N VAL A 171 -0.84 -5.59 -6.42
CA VAL A 171 -1.80 -6.00 -7.46
C VAL A 171 -1.37 -5.57 -8.86
N ARG A 172 -0.38 -4.68 -9.01
CA ARG A 172 -0.03 -4.07 -10.30
C ARG A 172 0.63 -5.06 -11.26
N THR A 173 1.51 -5.87 -10.69
CA THR A 173 2.07 -7.11 -11.23
C THR A 173 1.04 -7.97 -11.94
N MET A 174 -0.20 -7.98 -11.46
CA MET A 174 -1.25 -8.87 -11.93
C MET A 174 -1.64 -8.62 -13.38
N THR A 175 -1.60 -7.35 -13.79
CA THR A 175 -2.02 -6.95 -15.13
C THR A 175 -1.02 -7.45 -16.17
N GLN A 176 0.28 -7.51 -15.83
CA GLN A 176 1.34 -7.87 -16.76
C GLN A 176 1.87 -9.29 -16.55
N ASN A 177 1.84 -9.79 -15.31
CA ASN A 177 2.38 -11.07 -14.88
C ASN A 177 1.38 -11.86 -14.00
N PRO A 178 0.33 -12.44 -14.60
CA PRO A 178 -0.72 -13.15 -13.87
C PRO A 178 -0.25 -14.46 -13.19
N THR A 179 0.92 -15.00 -13.53
CA THR A 179 1.45 -16.26 -12.97
C THR A 179 1.90 -16.14 -11.52
N VAL A 180 2.33 -14.96 -11.08
CA VAL A 180 2.70 -14.68 -9.66
C VAL A 180 1.57 -15.07 -8.71
N PHE A 181 0.35 -14.77 -9.10
CA PHE A 181 -0.83 -15.01 -8.28
C PHE A 181 -1.42 -16.39 -8.42
N ALA A 182 -1.31 -16.95 -9.62
CA ALA A 182 -1.59 -18.36 -9.84
C ALA A 182 -0.72 -19.23 -8.90
N ARG A 183 0.53 -18.80 -8.63
CA ARG A 183 1.43 -19.43 -7.65
C ARG A 183 0.98 -19.20 -6.21
N ALA A 184 0.63 -17.97 -5.83
CA ALA A 184 0.09 -17.69 -4.48
C ALA A 184 -1.20 -18.50 -4.20
N LEU A 185 -2.08 -18.62 -5.20
CA LEU A 185 -3.26 -19.49 -5.13
C LEU A 185 -2.86 -20.96 -5.01
N GLU A 186 -1.85 -21.40 -5.78
CA GLU A 186 -1.33 -22.76 -5.72
C GLU A 186 -0.78 -23.10 -4.33
N GLU A 187 -0.01 -22.18 -3.72
CA GLU A 187 0.54 -22.32 -2.37
C GLU A 187 -0.58 -22.39 -1.33
N ALA A 188 -1.54 -21.45 -1.37
CA ALA A 188 -2.67 -21.44 -0.46
C ALA A 188 -3.49 -22.74 -0.55
N ILE A 189 -3.84 -23.19 -1.77
CA ILE A 189 -4.61 -24.43 -1.97
C ILE A 189 -3.80 -25.66 -1.53
N LYS A 190 -2.49 -25.70 -1.77
CA LYS A 190 -1.62 -26.80 -1.27
C LYS A 190 -1.60 -26.84 0.24
N ASN A 191 -1.47 -25.68 0.90
CA ASN A 191 -1.46 -25.57 2.35
C ASN A 191 -2.82 -25.99 2.95
N ILE A 192 -3.93 -25.56 2.35
CA ILE A 192 -5.29 -26.01 2.71
C ILE A 192 -5.43 -27.53 2.53
N ASN A 193 -4.99 -28.08 1.40
CA ASN A 193 -5.10 -29.51 1.11
C ASN A 193 -4.15 -30.37 1.97
N ALA A 194 -3.09 -29.80 2.51
CA ALA A 194 -2.17 -30.46 3.44
C ALA A 194 -2.71 -30.47 4.88
N SER A 195 -3.66 -29.59 5.23
CA SER A 195 -4.24 -29.54 6.56
C SER A 195 -5.18 -30.73 6.83
N GLU A 196 -5.45 -30.99 8.10
CA GLU A 196 -6.44 -31.98 8.53
C GLU A 196 -7.85 -31.38 8.56
N SER A 197 -7.93 -30.11 8.95
CA SER A 197 -9.14 -29.30 8.91
C SER A 197 -8.78 -27.82 8.78
N ILE A 198 -9.80 -26.97 8.57
CA ILE A 198 -9.66 -25.52 8.57
C ILE A 198 -10.72 -24.87 9.46
N LYS A 199 -10.44 -23.68 9.96
CA LYS A 199 -11.39 -22.82 10.66
C LYS A 199 -11.08 -21.34 10.34
N LEU A 200 -11.88 -20.43 10.89
CA LEU A 200 -11.62 -18.99 10.80
C LEU A 200 -11.09 -18.46 12.13
N ASP A 201 -10.21 -17.47 12.06
CA ASP A 201 -9.91 -16.60 13.19
C ASP A 201 -11.01 -15.51 13.34
N PRO A 202 -11.00 -14.71 14.42
CA PRO A 202 -12.00 -13.66 14.64
C PRO A 202 -12.08 -12.58 13.56
N ALA A 203 -11.06 -12.44 12.71
CA ALA A 203 -11.03 -11.52 11.58
C ALA A 203 -11.39 -12.20 10.24
N GLY A 204 -11.75 -13.49 10.26
CA GLY A 204 -12.11 -14.25 9.07
C GLY A 204 -10.93 -14.80 8.27
N ARG A 205 -9.69 -14.79 8.79
CA ARG A 205 -8.53 -15.46 8.14
C ARG A 205 -8.65 -16.97 8.29
N LEU A 206 -8.15 -17.71 7.29
CA LEU A 206 -8.07 -19.17 7.36
C LEU A 206 -7.00 -19.60 8.36
N ILE A 207 -7.40 -20.42 9.33
CA ILE A 207 -6.50 -21.18 10.20
C ILE A 207 -6.46 -22.62 9.71
N LEU A 208 -5.27 -23.09 9.36
CA LEU A 208 -4.97 -24.45 8.96
C LEU A 208 -4.61 -25.27 10.20
N VAL A 209 -5.33 -26.36 10.44
CA VAL A 209 -5.08 -27.25 11.58
C VAL A 209 -4.38 -28.51 11.08
N SER A 210 -3.25 -28.84 11.68
CA SER A 210 -2.46 -30.05 11.38
C SER A 210 -1.94 -30.69 12.66
N SER A 211 -1.57 -31.97 12.65
CA SER A 211 -0.93 -32.60 13.81
C SER A 211 0.59 -32.39 13.81
N ASP A 212 1.15 -31.97 14.93
CA ASP A 212 2.60 -31.94 15.16
C ASP A 212 3.17 -33.37 14.99
N PRO A 213 4.20 -33.57 14.15
CA PRO A 213 4.70 -34.90 13.83
C PRO A 213 5.43 -35.59 15.00
N VAL A 214 5.79 -34.85 16.05
CA VAL A 214 6.51 -35.35 17.23
C VAL A 214 5.56 -35.59 18.40
N THR A 215 4.69 -34.63 18.69
CA THR A 215 3.80 -34.62 19.87
C THR A 215 2.40 -35.15 19.56
N GLY A 216 1.97 -35.12 18.30
CA GLY A 216 0.62 -35.45 17.87
C GLY A 216 -0.44 -34.45 18.34
N LEU A 217 -0.02 -33.28 18.84
CA LEU A 217 -0.92 -32.19 19.24
C LEU A 217 -1.30 -31.34 18.03
N PRO A 218 -2.49 -30.72 18.02
CA PRO A 218 -2.88 -29.83 16.93
C PRO A 218 -1.97 -28.59 16.92
N VAL A 219 -1.51 -28.24 15.72
CA VAL A 219 -0.78 -27.03 15.36
C VAL A 219 -1.70 -26.21 14.45
N GLU A 220 -1.85 -24.94 14.80
CA GLU A 220 -2.68 -24.00 14.08
C GLU A 220 -1.79 -22.98 13.38
N ASN A 221 -1.89 -22.90 12.05
CA ASN A 221 -1.16 -21.94 11.24
C ASN A 221 -2.15 -21.08 10.46
N THR A 222 -2.11 -19.78 10.67
CA THR A 222 -2.94 -18.84 9.92
C THR A 222 -2.32 -18.57 8.55
N ILE A 223 -3.14 -18.52 7.50
CA ILE A 223 -2.72 -17.96 6.20
C ILE A 223 -2.58 -16.44 6.38
N ASP A 224 -1.36 -15.98 6.63
CA ASP A 224 -1.04 -14.59 6.92
C ASP A 224 -0.26 -13.90 5.78
N SER A 225 0.04 -14.63 4.70
CA SER A 225 0.65 -14.05 3.51
C SER A 225 -0.37 -13.13 2.80
N PRO A 226 -0.02 -11.85 2.54
CA PRO A 226 -0.92 -10.97 1.81
C PRO A 226 -1.22 -11.45 0.40
N ARG A 227 -0.22 -12.03 -0.28
CA ARG A 227 -0.37 -12.55 -1.65
C ARG A 227 -1.30 -13.76 -1.68
N GLU A 228 -1.20 -14.66 -0.70
CA GLU A 228 -2.13 -15.78 -0.57
C GLU A 228 -3.55 -15.29 -0.26
N ASN A 229 -3.72 -14.34 0.67
CA ASN A 229 -5.03 -13.78 0.98
C ASN A 229 -5.66 -13.05 -0.21
N LEU A 230 -4.89 -12.25 -0.95
CA LEU A 230 -5.36 -11.61 -2.18
C LEU A 230 -5.73 -12.68 -3.23
N ALA A 231 -4.96 -13.77 -3.32
CA ALA A 231 -5.25 -14.94 -4.16
C ALA A 231 -6.59 -15.58 -3.86
N LEU A 232 -6.87 -15.80 -2.58
CA LEU A 232 -8.15 -16.33 -2.12
C LEU A 232 -9.30 -15.35 -2.40
N TYR A 233 -9.10 -14.05 -2.18
CA TYR A 233 -10.07 -13.00 -2.51
C TYR A 233 -10.49 -13.03 -3.98
N ASN A 234 -9.53 -13.00 -4.91
CA ASN A 234 -9.81 -13.04 -6.35
C ASN A 234 -10.45 -14.36 -6.77
N ALA A 235 -10.02 -15.49 -6.22
CA ALA A 235 -10.65 -16.79 -6.51
C ALA A 235 -12.14 -16.78 -6.12
N LEU A 236 -12.48 -16.24 -4.94
CA LEU A 236 -13.87 -16.11 -4.51
C LEU A 236 -14.68 -15.16 -5.40
N LEU A 237 -14.13 -14.00 -5.78
CA LEU A 237 -14.85 -13.06 -6.64
C LEU A 237 -14.94 -13.51 -8.10
N LYS A 238 -14.01 -14.32 -8.59
CA LYS A 238 -14.00 -14.80 -9.98
C LYS A 238 -14.73 -16.12 -10.16
N GLU A 239 -14.41 -17.10 -9.33
CA GLU A 239 -14.91 -18.48 -9.45
C GLU A 239 -16.07 -18.78 -8.47
N GLY A 240 -16.32 -17.91 -7.49
CA GLY A 240 -17.35 -18.11 -6.47
C GLY A 240 -16.97 -19.12 -5.38
N ARG A 241 -15.73 -19.63 -5.44
CA ARG A 241 -15.13 -20.65 -4.56
C ARG A 241 -13.61 -20.58 -4.65
N ILE A 242 -12.90 -21.23 -3.73
CA ILE A 242 -11.44 -21.37 -3.75
C ILE A 242 -11.06 -22.45 -4.78
N ALA A 243 -10.96 -22.01 -6.02
CA ALA A 243 -10.47 -22.79 -7.15
C ALA A 243 -9.84 -21.86 -8.20
N GLY A 244 -9.04 -22.41 -9.11
CA GLY A 244 -8.46 -21.65 -10.20
C GLY A 244 -7.30 -22.37 -10.86
N PHE A 245 -6.74 -21.78 -11.92
CA PHE A 245 -5.54 -22.31 -12.57
C PHE A 245 -4.29 -21.90 -11.78
N GLY A 246 -3.39 -22.87 -11.54
CA GLY A 246 -2.03 -22.63 -11.05
C GLY A 246 -1.11 -22.06 -12.14
N PRO A 247 0.16 -21.77 -11.82
CA PRO A 247 1.08 -21.16 -12.79
C PRO A 247 1.46 -22.15 -13.91
N GLU A 248 1.82 -21.61 -15.07
CA GLU A 248 2.56 -22.37 -16.07
C GLU A 248 3.95 -22.72 -15.52
N LYS A 249 4.49 -23.90 -15.84
CA LYS A 249 5.79 -24.34 -15.31
C LYS A 249 6.75 -24.74 -16.42
N HIS A 250 8.02 -24.42 -16.25
CA HIS A 250 9.09 -24.83 -17.15
C HIS A 250 9.99 -25.86 -16.47
N GLU A 251 9.81 -27.15 -16.77
CA GLU A 251 10.62 -28.23 -16.20
C GLU A 251 11.33 -29.02 -17.31
N GLY A 252 12.65 -29.17 -17.20
CA GLY A 252 13.45 -29.98 -18.14
C GLY A 252 13.40 -29.50 -19.59
N GLY A 253 13.16 -28.20 -19.82
CA GLY A 253 13.02 -27.61 -21.15
C GLY A 253 11.66 -27.86 -21.81
N GLN A 254 10.64 -28.24 -21.04
CA GLN A 254 9.25 -28.37 -21.48
C GLN A 254 8.34 -27.44 -20.69
N THR A 255 7.44 -26.77 -21.40
CA THR A 255 6.34 -25.99 -20.83
C THR A 255 5.21 -26.93 -20.41
N ILE A 256 4.87 -26.89 -19.13
CA ILE A 256 3.77 -27.63 -18.51
C ILE A 256 2.61 -26.66 -18.34
N ALA A 257 1.49 -26.96 -19.01
CA ALA A 257 0.31 -26.13 -18.98
C ALA A 257 -0.24 -25.94 -17.54
N PRO A 258 -0.81 -24.75 -17.25
CA PRO A 258 -1.52 -24.47 -16.00
C PRO A 258 -2.48 -25.59 -15.59
N GLN A 259 -2.38 -26.05 -14.35
CA GLN A 259 -3.29 -27.08 -13.82
C GLN A 259 -4.44 -26.43 -13.05
N TRP A 260 -5.64 -26.97 -13.19
CA TRP A 260 -6.77 -26.60 -12.35
C TRP A 260 -6.54 -27.10 -10.92
N LEU A 261 -6.68 -26.18 -9.96
CA LEU A 261 -6.50 -26.42 -8.54
C LEU A 261 -7.81 -26.15 -7.82
N GLU A 262 -8.12 -26.98 -6.83
CA GLU A 262 -9.29 -26.84 -5.96
C GLU A 262 -9.05 -27.55 -4.63
N ILE A 263 -9.88 -27.23 -3.63
CA ILE A 263 -9.86 -27.90 -2.35
C ILE A 263 -10.30 -29.37 -2.54
N ARG A 264 -9.54 -30.31 -1.97
CA ARG A 264 -9.81 -31.75 -2.07
C ARG A 264 -11.20 -32.09 -1.52
N ALA A 265 -11.89 -33.02 -2.19
CA ALA A 265 -13.28 -33.35 -1.88
C ALA A 265 -13.47 -34.00 -0.50
N ASP A 266 -12.43 -34.60 0.07
CA ASP A 266 -12.44 -35.30 1.35
C ASP A 266 -11.99 -34.44 2.55
N LEU A 267 -11.61 -33.17 2.33
CA LEU A 267 -11.33 -32.24 3.42
C LEU A 267 -12.64 -31.87 4.13
N GLU A 268 -12.66 -32.00 5.46
CA GLU A 268 -13.81 -31.62 6.29
C GLU A 268 -13.81 -30.10 6.47
N LEU A 269 -14.84 -29.44 5.93
CA LEU A 269 -14.98 -27.98 5.93
C LEU A 269 -16.10 -27.48 6.84
N GLY A 270 -16.99 -28.34 7.31
CA GLY A 270 -18.15 -27.94 8.11
C GLY A 270 -18.93 -26.77 7.48
N ASP A 271 -19.12 -25.71 8.26
CA ASP A 271 -19.82 -24.49 7.81
C ASP A 271 -19.09 -23.70 6.71
N LEU A 272 -17.81 -24.02 6.45
CA LEU A 272 -16.96 -23.43 5.41
C LEU A 272 -17.02 -24.20 4.08
N ALA A 273 -17.93 -25.17 3.93
CA ALA A 273 -18.07 -25.94 2.69
C ALA A 273 -18.31 -25.07 1.44
N TYR A 274 -18.90 -23.87 1.61
CA TYR A 274 -19.07 -22.90 0.53
C TYR A 274 -17.75 -22.43 -0.08
N LEU A 275 -16.63 -22.50 0.65
CA LEU A 275 -15.31 -22.18 0.10
C LEU A 275 -14.86 -23.20 -0.96
N ARG A 276 -15.33 -24.45 -0.90
CA ARG A 276 -15.05 -25.48 -1.91
C ARG A 276 -16.16 -25.59 -2.95
N ASP A 277 -17.41 -25.54 -2.48
CA ASP A 277 -18.59 -25.89 -3.28
C ASP A 277 -19.23 -24.66 -3.95
N GLY A 278 -18.87 -23.45 -3.50
CA GLY A 278 -19.41 -22.19 -3.98
C GLY A 278 -20.89 -21.99 -3.60
N THR A 279 -21.56 -21.14 -4.37
CA THR A 279 -23.00 -20.88 -4.18
C THR A 279 -23.84 -21.94 -4.91
N PRO A 280 -24.74 -22.67 -4.23
CA PRO A 280 -25.53 -23.72 -4.89
C PRO A 280 -26.34 -23.19 -6.08
N GLY A 281 -26.13 -23.78 -7.26
CA GLY A 281 -26.80 -23.37 -8.50
C GLY A 281 -26.14 -22.20 -9.23
N ARG A 282 -24.96 -21.78 -8.79
CA ARG A 282 -24.09 -20.79 -9.45
C ARG A 282 -22.71 -21.42 -9.68
N ASP A 283 -22.10 -21.12 -10.82
CA ASP A 283 -20.84 -21.74 -11.30
C ASP A 283 -19.69 -20.74 -11.50
N HIS A 284 -19.89 -19.48 -11.09
CA HIS A 284 -18.92 -18.39 -11.17
C HIS A 284 -19.08 -17.44 -9.96
N GLY A 285 -18.14 -16.51 -9.83
CA GLY A 285 -18.10 -15.52 -8.76
C GLY A 285 -19.10 -14.39 -8.96
N VAL A 286 -18.70 -13.13 -8.80
CA VAL A 286 -19.62 -11.98 -8.89
C VAL A 286 -20.06 -11.69 -10.32
N ASP A 287 -21.26 -11.13 -10.46
CA ASP A 287 -21.73 -10.54 -11.72
C ASP A 287 -21.13 -9.14 -11.90
N LEU A 288 -21.46 -8.48 -13.01
CA LEU A 288 -21.05 -7.11 -13.28
C LEU A 288 -22.26 -6.17 -13.34
N TYR A 289 -22.14 -5.03 -12.68
CA TYR A 289 -23.02 -3.87 -12.83
C TYR A 289 -22.27 -2.74 -13.54
N LYS A 290 -22.66 -2.45 -14.79
CA LYS A 290 -22.02 -1.42 -15.64
C LYS A 290 -20.48 -1.58 -15.73
N GLY A 291 -20.00 -2.82 -15.78
CA GLY A 291 -18.56 -3.12 -15.85
C GLY A 291 -17.85 -3.16 -14.49
N TYR A 292 -18.53 -2.95 -13.38
CA TYR A 292 -17.96 -3.08 -12.03
C TYR A 292 -18.48 -4.33 -11.33
N ALA A 293 -17.64 -4.99 -10.54
CA ALA A 293 -18.00 -6.14 -9.71
C ALA A 293 -19.26 -5.87 -8.88
N ASP A 294 -20.30 -6.69 -9.07
CA ASP A 294 -21.56 -6.55 -8.38
C ASP A 294 -21.48 -7.14 -6.96
N LEU A 295 -21.26 -6.26 -5.99
CA LEU A 295 -21.18 -6.58 -4.57
C LEU A 295 -22.51 -6.33 -3.84
N SER A 296 -23.62 -6.15 -4.56
CA SER A 296 -24.93 -5.81 -3.97
C SER A 296 -25.52 -6.89 -3.04
N GLY A 297 -25.02 -8.12 -3.11
CA GLY A 297 -25.35 -9.19 -2.17
C GLY A 297 -24.74 -9.01 -0.77
N THR A 298 -23.89 -8.00 -0.56
CA THR A 298 -23.19 -7.78 0.71
C THR A 298 -24.02 -6.97 1.69
N THR A 299 -24.05 -7.43 2.93
CA THR A 299 -24.51 -6.66 4.09
C THR A 299 -23.48 -6.84 5.20
N HIS A 300 -23.06 -5.74 5.82
CA HIS A 300 -22.12 -5.76 6.94
C HIS A 300 -22.77 -5.13 8.16
N ASP A 301 -22.89 -5.89 9.25
CA ASP A 301 -23.37 -5.40 10.53
C ASP A 301 -22.32 -5.70 11.59
N ARG A 302 -21.53 -4.66 11.90
CA ARG A 302 -20.40 -4.77 12.83
C ARG A 302 -20.82 -5.33 14.18
N GLN A 303 -22.00 -4.96 14.68
CA GLN A 303 -22.48 -5.47 15.95
C GLN A 303 -22.79 -6.97 15.83
N MET A 304 -23.51 -7.38 14.80
CA MET A 304 -23.86 -8.80 14.61
C MET A 304 -22.62 -9.67 14.41
N ASP A 305 -21.64 -9.18 13.66
CA ASP A 305 -20.47 -9.97 13.27
C ASP A 305 -19.44 -10.10 14.41
N TYR A 306 -19.29 -9.06 15.23
CA TYR A 306 -18.24 -8.99 16.27
C TYR A 306 -18.74 -9.04 17.72
N ALA A 307 -20.05 -8.95 18.01
CA ALA A 307 -20.55 -8.94 19.40
C ALA A 307 -20.32 -10.24 20.15
N ASN A 308 -20.19 -11.36 19.44
CA ASN A 308 -19.95 -12.68 20.03
C ASN A 308 -18.55 -13.24 19.75
N GLN A 309 -17.70 -12.48 19.04
CA GLN A 309 -16.32 -12.89 18.77
C GLN A 309 -15.47 -12.57 19.97
N LEU A 310 -14.85 -13.58 20.58
CA LEU A 310 -13.93 -13.40 21.69
C LEU A 310 -12.50 -13.24 21.16
N LEU A 311 -11.84 -12.18 21.62
CA LEU A 311 -10.43 -11.93 21.39
C LEU A 311 -9.67 -12.18 22.69
N SER A 312 -8.48 -12.76 22.56
CA SER A 312 -7.50 -12.78 23.63
C SER A 312 -6.59 -11.56 23.46
N TYR A 313 -6.34 -10.85 24.54
CA TYR A 313 -5.44 -9.71 24.54
C TYR A 313 -4.76 -9.57 25.90
N ILE A 314 -3.84 -8.63 26.02
CA ILE A 314 -3.09 -8.36 27.24
C ILE A 314 -3.57 -7.02 27.79
N GLN A 315 -4.07 -7.02 29.01
CA GLN A 315 -4.61 -5.83 29.67
C GLN A 315 -3.62 -5.28 30.68
N TYR A 316 -3.33 -3.98 30.60
CA TYR A 316 -2.61 -3.27 31.67
C TYR A 316 -3.57 -2.92 32.82
N TYR A 317 -3.09 -3.09 34.05
CA TYR A 317 -3.80 -2.78 35.29
C TYR A 317 -2.91 -2.00 36.27
N ASP A 318 -3.28 -0.76 36.59
CA ASP A 318 -2.69 0.02 37.69
C ASP A 318 -3.53 -0.09 38.97
N ASN A 319 -3.42 -1.24 39.65
CA ASN A 319 -4.16 -1.54 40.88
C ASN A 319 -3.25 -1.82 42.09
N GLY A 320 -2.00 -1.39 42.03
CA GLY A 320 -0.98 -1.65 43.06
C GLY A 320 -0.49 -3.11 43.12
N SER A 321 -0.84 -3.95 42.13
CA SER A 321 -0.24 -5.26 41.92
C SER A 321 1.16 -5.14 41.32
N THR A 322 2.01 -6.16 41.53
CA THR A 322 3.31 -6.29 40.86
C THR A 322 3.21 -6.85 39.44
N CYS A 323 2.07 -7.45 39.07
CA CYS A 323 1.81 -7.94 37.72
C CYS A 323 0.81 -6.99 37.04
N HIS A 324 1.35 -6.01 36.34
CA HIS A 324 0.60 -4.98 35.64
C HIS A 324 -0.11 -5.52 34.41
N TYR A 325 0.50 -6.45 33.69
CA TYR A 325 -0.04 -7.01 32.46
C TYR A 325 -0.60 -8.41 32.71
N ARG A 326 -1.78 -8.69 32.14
CA ARG A 326 -2.47 -9.98 32.31
C ARG A 326 -3.16 -10.36 31.02
N ASP A 327 -3.16 -11.66 30.71
CA ASP A 327 -4.02 -12.19 29.65
C ASP A 327 -5.48 -11.99 30.05
N ASP A 328 -6.24 -11.37 29.16
CA ASP A 328 -7.67 -11.16 29.30
C ASP A 328 -8.39 -11.59 28.03
N THR A 329 -9.71 -11.70 28.14
CA THR A 329 -10.57 -12.03 27.02
C THR A 329 -11.76 -11.11 26.98
N GLY A 330 -12.09 -10.61 25.80
CA GLY A 330 -13.17 -9.65 25.62
C GLY A 330 -13.79 -9.79 24.24
N TYR A 331 -14.99 -9.24 24.09
CA TYR A 331 -15.68 -9.27 22.81
C TYR A 331 -15.06 -8.25 21.84
N ALA A 332 -14.81 -8.68 20.61
CA ALA A 332 -14.23 -7.85 19.55
C ALA A 332 -14.99 -6.53 19.37
N TRP A 333 -16.33 -6.56 19.41
CA TRP A 333 -17.14 -5.35 19.31
C TRP A 333 -16.84 -4.30 20.38
N ALA A 334 -16.56 -4.74 21.60
CA ALA A 334 -16.22 -3.83 22.70
C ALA A 334 -14.77 -3.36 22.63
N GLN A 335 -13.84 -4.24 22.28
CA GLN A 335 -12.40 -3.99 22.39
C GLN A 335 -11.79 -3.32 21.14
N VAL A 336 -12.26 -3.69 19.95
CA VAL A 336 -11.72 -3.17 18.67
C VAL A 336 -12.47 -1.94 18.20
N PHE A 337 -13.77 -1.87 18.52
CA PHE A 337 -14.71 -0.93 17.94
C PHE A 337 -15.41 -0.05 18.97
N ASP A 338 -15.05 -0.11 20.26
CA ASP A 338 -15.65 0.72 21.31
C ASP A 338 -17.20 0.69 21.35
N LEU A 339 -17.79 -0.47 21.03
CA LEU A 339 -19.26 -0.66 20.89
C LEU A 339 -19.90 0.22 19.80
N GLU A 340 -19.12 0.80 18.89
CA GLU A 340 -19.60 1.53 17.74
C GLU A 340 -20.37 0.56 16.82
N GLY A 341 -21.63 0.88 16.53
CA GLY A 341 -22.42 0.13 15.56
C GLY A 341 -22.16 0.63 14.14
N TYR A 342 -22.23 -0.27 13.17
CA TYR A 342 -22.26 0.07 11.76
C TYR A 342 -23.17 -0.92 11.03
N TYR A 343 -23.96 -0.40 10.10
CA TYR A 343 -24.72 -1.19 9.14
C TYR A 343 -24.50 -0.60 7.76
N GLY A 344 -24.00 -1.42 6.84
CA GLY A 344 -23.74 -1.04 5.46
C GLY A 344 -24.16 -2.13 4.49
N GLU A 345 -24.42 -1.74 3.26
CA GLU A 345 -24.83 -2.64 2.17
C GLU A 345 -23.95 -2.39 0.94
N ASN A 346 -23.99 -3.34 0.00
CA ASN A 346 -23.29 -3.26 -1.28
C ASN A 346 -21.77 -3.05 -1.12
N ILE A 347 -21.12 -2.31 -2.02
CA ILE A 347 -19.67 -2.09 -1.95
C ILE A 347 -19.22 -1.38 -0.67
N ALA A 348 -20.06 -0.52 -0.09
CA ALA A 348 -19.74 0.17 1.16
C ALA A 348 -19.71 -0.82 2.33
N GLY A 349 -20.73 -1.69 2.43
CA GLY A 349 -20.75 -2.78 3.41
C GLY A 349 -19.57 -3.74 3.21
N PHE A 350 -19.26 -4.13 1.97
CA PHE A 350 -18.12 -4.97 1.63
C PHE A 350 -16.78 -4.36 2.07
N MET A 351 -16.54 -3.10 1.72
CA MET A 351 -15.33 -2.38 2.08
C MET A 351 -15.19 -2.25 3.60
N THR A 352 -16.27 -1.87 4.31
CA THR A 352 -16.21 -1.73 5.76
C THR A 352 -16.03 -3.08 6.47
N HIS A 353 -16.58 -4.18 5.93
CA HIS A 353 -16.26 -5.52 6.43
C HIS A 353 -14.76 -5.80 6.30
N ALA A 354 -14.19 -5.58 5.12
CA ALA A 354 -12.76 -5.78 4.90
C ALA A 354 -11.88 -4.90 5.83
N ASP A 355 -12.27 -3.64 6.04
CA ASP A 355 -11.56 -2.75 6.98
C ASP A 355 -11.72 -3.18 8.45
N ASP A 356 -12.91 -3.61 8.86
CA ASP A 356 -13.15 -4.12 10.22
C ASP A 356 -12.37 -5.43 10.47
N ALA A 357 -12.24 -6.30 9.46
CA ALA A 357 -11.37 -7.47 9.51
C ALA A 357 -9.90 -7.05 9.69
N ARG A 358 -9.42 -6.08 8.90
CA ARG A 358 -8.08 -5.48 9.08
C ARG A 358 -7.90 -4.92 10.49
N ARG A 359 -8.84 -4.13 11.02
CA ARG A 359 -8.78 -3.57 12.39
C ARG A 359 -8.72 -4.66 13.45
N THR A 360 -9.46 -5.75 13.26
CA THR A 360 -9.41 -6.91 14.16
C THR A 360 -8.05 -7.61 14.10
N ILE A 361 -7.44 -7.75 12.92
CA ILE A 361 -6.07 -8.27 12.75
C ILE A 361 -5.05 -7.36 13.45
N VAL A 362 -5.18 -6.04 13.30
CA VAL A 362 -4.32 -5.07 13.98
C VAL A 362 -4.43 -5.24 15.49
N PHE A 363 -5.64 -5.30 16.03
CA PHE A 363 -5.85 -5.53 17.47
C PHE A 363 -5.24 -6.86 17.95
N MET A 364 -5.44 -7.95 17.22
CA MET A 364 -4.86 -9.26 17.55
C MET A 364 -3.32 -9.27 17.47
N HIS A 365 -2.71 -8.28 16.82
CA HIS A 365 -1.26 -8.14 16.71
C HIS A 365 -0.67 -7.07 17.66
N ASP A 366 -1.44 -6.07 18.09
CA ASP A 366 -1.00 -4.94 18.94
C ASP A 366 -1.54 -5.09 20.39
N VAL A 367 -1.05 -6.11 21.09
CA VAL A 367 -1.84 -6.85 22.09
C VAL A 367 -2.01 -6.17 23.46
N ILE A 368 -1.35 -5.04 23.80
CA ILE A 368 -1.55 -4.38 25.12
C ILE A 368 -2.61 -3.29 25.10
N GLN A 369 -3.64 -3.44 25.94
CA GLN A 369 -4.71 -2.47 26.17
C GLN A 369 -4.46 -1.60 27.41
N ASP A 370 -4.88 -0.33 27.34
CA ASP A 370 -4.82 0.69 28.41
C ASP A 370 -3.44 0.91 29.03
N MET A 371 -2.36 0.77 28.24
CA MET A 371 -1.03 1.14 28.71
C MET A 371 -1.02 2.63 29.08
N PRO A 372 -0.44 3.02 30.24
CA PRO A 372 -0.36 4.43 30.60
C PRO A 372 0.44 5.18 29.54
N GLU A 373 0.07 6.43 29.27
CA GLU A 373 0.84 7.28 28.35
C GLU A 373 2.29 7.35 28.82
N ALA A 374 3.18 6.72 28.05
CA ALA A 374 4.60 6.80 28.28
C ALA A 374 5.13 8.13 27.70
N PRO A 375 6.09 8.78 28.37
CA PRO A 375 6.78 9.91 27.76
C PRO A 375 7.45 9.44 26.47
N LEU A 376 7.51 10.31 25.46
CA LEU A 376 8.23 10.03 24.22
C LEU A 376 9.67 9.61 24.54
N GLN A 377 10.03 8.39 24.15
CA GLN A 377 11.43 7.96 24.14
C GLN A 377 12.14 8.62 22.97
N THR A 378 13.33 9.13 23.25
CA THR A 378 14.04 10.04 22.34
C THR A 378 15.40 9.47 21.98
N LEU A 379 15.78 9.63 20.73
CA LEU A 379 17.13 9.30 20.28
C LEU A 379 18.11 10.38 20.79
N PRO A 380 19.20 10.02 21.50
CA PRO A 380 20.17 10.99 21.97
C PRO A 380 21.00 11.54 20.81
N THR A 381 20.74 12.78 20.40
CA THR A 381 21.40 13.45 19.25
C THR A 381 22.39 14.54 19.65
N ALA A 382 22.33 15.02 20.90
CA ALA A 382 23.10 16.16 21.38
C ALA A 382 24.62 15.97 21.38
N ASP A 383 25.12 14.74 21.18
CA ASP A 383 26.55 14.44 21.05
C ASP A 383 27.06 14.53 19.61
N GLY A 384 26.22 14.95 18.67
CA GLY A 384 26.59 15.19 17.27
C GLY A 384 26.68 13.91 16.43
N ARG A 385 26.20 12.76 16.94
CA ARG A 385 26.14 11.50 16.18
C ARG A 385 25.12 11.54 15.04
N PHE A 386 24.18 12.48 15.08
CA PHE A 386 23.04 12.57 14.19
C PHE A 386 23.07 13.91 13.46
N ASP A 387 23.25 13.86 12.15
CA ASP A 387 23.38 15.06 11.30
C ASP A 387 22.24 15.15 10.28
N LEU A 388 22.37 16.08 9.34
CA LEU A 388 21.39 16.32 8.29
C LEU A 388 21.08 15.09 7.45
N MET A 389 22.09 14.31 7.05
CA MET A 389 21.89 13.15 6.18
C MET A 389 21.28 11.98 6.97
N HIS A 390 21.63 11.83 8.25
CA HIS A 390 20.94 10.88 9.13
C HIS A 390 19.48 11.26 9.36
N ALA A 391 19.18 12.56 9.51
CA ALA A 391 17.82 13.06 9.59
C ALA A 391 17.03 12.79 8.30
N ALA A 392 17.62 13.05 7.14
CA ALA A 392 17.00 12.74 5.86
C ALA A 392 16.69 11.24 5.72
N ALA A 393 17.65 10.37 6.05
CA ALA A 393 17.43 8.91 6.04
C ALA A 393 16.34 8.49 7.03
N ALA A 394 16.32 9.04 8.24
CA ALA A 394 15.30 8.74 9.23
C ALA A 394 13.90 9.25 8.84
N PHE A 395 13.78 10.42 8.21
CA PHE A 395 12.49 10.93 7.74
C PHE A 395 11.93 10.09 6.59
N LEU A 396 12.80 9.61 5.70
CA LEU A 396 12.40 8.64 4.67
C LEU A 396 11.99 7.28 5.28
N GLY A 397 12.78 6.76 6.22
CA GLY A 397 12.47 5.53 6.96
C GLY A 397 11.17 5.64 7.75
N GLY A 398 10.91 6.81 8.35
CA GLY A 398 9.67 7.13 9.06
C GLY A 398 8.44 7.26 8.16
N ALA A 399 8.63 7.73 6.92
CA ALA A 399 7.58 7.75 5.91
C ALA A 399 7.27 6.36 5.32
N SER A 400 8.19 5.40 5.47
CA SER A 400 8.07 4.05 4.90
C SER A 400 7.03 3.17 5.59
N ASN A 401 6.71 2.02 4.97
CA ASN A 401 5.79 1.04 5.56
C ASN A 401 6.52 0.14 6.56
N LYS A 402 5.85 -0.32 7.63
CA LYS A 402 6.47 -1.18 8.67
C LYS A 402 6.80 -2.60 8.18
N SER A 403 6.18 -3.03 7.09
CA SER A 403 6.19 -4.42 6.60
C SER A 403 6.94 -4.60 5.28
N VAL A 404 7.29 -3.51 4.59
CA VAL A 404 7.95 -3.53 3.28
C VAL A 404 9.32 -2.87 3.42
N PRO A 405 10.44 -3.57 3.13
CA PRO A 405 11.78 -2.99 3.16
C PRO A 405 11.95 -1.84 2.16
N LEU A 406 12.61 -0.78 2.59
CA LEU A 406 13.14 0.21 1.66
C LEU A 406 14.38 -0.36 0.97
N THR A 407 14.39 -0.31 -0.35
CA THR A 407 15.51 -0.76 -1.18
C THR A 407 16.21 0.42 -1.84
N ILE A 408 17.39 0.18 -2.42
CA ILE A 408 18.12 1.19 -3.22
C ILE A 408 17.27 1.64 -4.40
N ASP A 409 16.60 0.71 -5.08
CA ASP A 409 15.65 1.02 -6.15
C ASP A 409 14.51 1.90 -5.67
N GLY A 410 13.98 1.63 -4.47
CA GLY A 410 12.96 2.48 -3.83
C GLY A 410 13.43 3.91 -3.62
N LEU A 411 14.63 4.07 -3.04
CA LEU A 411 15.24 5.38 -2.81
C LEU A 411 15.53 6.12 -4.14
N VAL A 412 16.10 5.43 -5.12
CA VAL A 412 16.39 6.01 -6.43
C VAL A 412 15.11 6.46 -7.12
N PHE A 413 14.09 5.61 -7.13
CA PHE A 413 12.79 5.94 -7.70
C PHE A 413 12.20 7.19 -7.05
N ILE A 414 12.16 7.23 -5.71
CA ILE A 414 11.70 8.38 -4.93
C ILE A 414 12.50 9.63 -5.30
N ASN A 415 13.82 9.55 -5.37
CA ASN A 415 14.67 10.68 -5.73
C ASN A 415 14.42 11.18 -7.15
N THR A 416 14.15 10.29 -8.10
CA THR A 416 13.81 10.68 -9.48
C THR A 416 12.46 11.39 -9.52
N VAL A 417 11.43 10.83 -8.89
CA VAL A 417 10.08 11.43 -8.82
C VAL A 417 10.12 12.80 -8.15
N LEU A 418 10.93 12.95 -7.11
CA LEU A 418 11.09 14.21 -6.37
C LEU A 418 11.96 15.26 -7.08
N GLY A 419 12.53 14.93 -8.25
CA GLY A 419 13.45 15.80 -8.99
C GLY A 419 14.81 16.00 -8.30
N LEU A 420 15.18 15.09 -7.40
CA LEU A 420 16.49 15.09 -6.75
C LEU A 420 17.56 14.50 -7.69
N ASN A 421 17.23 13.47 -8.47
CA ASN A 421 18.03 13.02 -9.60
C ASN A 421 17.78 13.93 -10.83
N GLU A 422 18.80 14.15 -11.65
CA GLU A 422 18.73 14.89 -12.92
C GLU A 422 19.08 14.00 -14.11
N GLY A 423 18.56 14.29 -15.30
CA GLY A 423 18.86 13.54 -16.52
C GLY A 423 18.24 12.14 -16.57
N VAL A 424 17.40 11.81 -15.59
CA VAL A 424 16.53 10.64 -15.56
C VAL A 424 15.10 11.17 -15.69
N ASP A 425 14.65 11.39 -16.93
CA ASP A 425 13.31 11.89 -17.20
C ASP A 425 12.37 10.70 -17.38
N PHE A 426 11.19 10.78 -16.79
CA PHE A 426 10.08 9.93 -17.17
C PHE A 426 9.50 10.49 -18.46
N THR A 427 9.59 9.74 -19.55
CA THR A 427 9.11 10.17 -20.87
C THR A 427 7.58 10.19 -20.94
N ASN A 428 6.90 9.35 -20.14
CA ASN A 428 5.45 9.30 -20.03
C ASN A 428 4.99 9.06 -18.58
N LYS A 429 3.80 9.56 -18.20
CA LYS A 429 3.19 9.32 -16.88
C LYS A 429 3.18 7.81 -16.54
N GLY A 430 2.84 6.97 -17.52
CA GLY A 430 2.79 5.51 -17.36
C GLY A 430 4.10 4.81 -16.98
N GLU A 431 5.27 5.43 -17.19
CA GLU A 431 6.57 4.84 -16.81
C GLU A 431 6.81 4.89 -15.30
N VAL A 432 6.32 5.96 -14.67
CA VAL A 432 6.40 6.13 -13.22
C VAL A 432 5.50 5.07 -12.64
N PHE A 433 4.28 5.01 -13.14
CA PHE A 433 3.23 4.08 -12.75
C PHE A 433 3.24 2.76 -13.52
N GLY A 434 4.41 2.35 -14.05
CA GLY A 434 4.66 1.03 -14.61
C GLY A 434 5.22 0.06 -13.57
N ASP A 435 5.49 -1.17 -13.99
CA ASP A 435 6.11 -2.16 -13.12
C ASP A 435 7.55 -1.74 -12.82
N LEU A 436 7.90 -1.76 -11.54
CA LEU A 436 9.24 -1.42 -11.07
C LEU A 436 9.87 -2.70 -10.57
N TRP A 437 11.07 -3.00 -11.06
CA TRP A 437 11.85 -4.15 -10.61
C TRP A 437 13.02 -3.69 -9.75
N GLU A 438 13.44 -4.55 -8.84
CA GLU A 438 14.73 -4.38 -8.19
C GLU A 438 15.85 -4.64 -9.19
N LEU A 439 16.80 -3.72 -9.29
CA LEU A 439 17.89 -3.75 -10.25
C LEU A 439 19.24 -3.93 -9.53
N VAL A 440 20.18 -4.55 -10.24
CA VAL A 440 21.58 -4.48 -9.85
C VAL A 440 22.05 -3.04 -10.01
N ARG A 441 22.53 -2.44 -8.92
CA ARG A 441 23.06 -1.06 -8.89
C ARG A 441 24.50 -1.04 -8.41
N ASP A 442 25.24 -0.02 -8.85
CA ASP A 442 26.56 0.29 -8.32
C ASP A 442 26.49 0.99 -6.96
N GLU A 443 27.65 1.29 -6.37
CA GLU A 443 27.76 1.96 -5.07
C GLU A 443 27.14 3.37 -5.02
N ASN A 444 26.79 3.93 -6.18
CA ASN A 444 26.16 5.24 -6.33
C ASN A 444 24.67 5.15 -6.66
N GLY A 445 24.11 3.93 -6.72
CA GLY A 445 22.73 3.71 -7.11
C GLY A 445 22.47 3.78 -8.61
N VAL A 446 23.51 3.82 -9.46
CA VAL A 446 23.35 3.81 -10.92
C VAL A 446 23.10 2.36 -11.38
N PRO A 447 22.11 2.09 -12.26
CA PRO A 447 21.88 0.73 -12.78
C PRO A 447 23.12 0.17 -13.47
N VAL A 448 23.45 -1.08 -13.16
CA VAL A 448 24.49 -1.83 -13.86
C VAL A 448 23.89 -2.39 -15.14
N LEU A 449 24.48 -2.03 -16.28
CA LEU A 449 24.03 -2.48 -17.59
C LEU A 449 24.77 -3.76 -18.02
N ASP A 450 24.09 -4.62 -18.78
CA ASP A 450 24.65 -5.81 -19.41
C ASP A 450 25.38 -5.51 -20.73
N GLY A 451 25.77 -6.57 -21.45
CA GLY A 451 26.47 -6.44 -22.74
C GLY A 451 25.63 -5.88 -23.89
N ASN A 452 24.31 -5.74 -23.69
CA ASN A 452 23.34 -5.17 -24.63
C ASN A 452 22.90 -3.76 -24.21
N ASP A 453 23.59 -3.14 -23.24
CA ASP A 453 23.20 -1.88 -22.60
C ASP A 453 21.83 -1.93 -21.90
N CYS A 454 21.37 -3.13 -21.50
CA CYS A 454 20.13 -3.31 -20.75
C CYS A 454 20.36 -3.34 -19.24
N PRO A 455 19.44 -2.76 -18.43
CA PRO A 455 19.49 -2.91 -16.98
C PRO A 455 19.36 -4.38 -16.56
N GLN A 456 19.85 -4.72 -15.37
CA GLN A 456 19.85 -6.09 -14.88
C GLN A 456 18.91 -6.24 -13.68
N PRO A 457 17.69 -6.80 -13.86
CA PRO A 457 16.80 -7.06 -12.74
C PRO A 457 17.36 -8.18 -11.85
N VAL A 458 17.12 -8.09 -10.55
CA VAL A 458 17.51 -9.10 -9.58
C VAL A 458 16.54 -10.28 -9.65
N SER A 459 17.08 -11.50 -9.65
CA SER A 459 16.26 -12.72 -9.64
C SER A 459 15.92 -13.15 -8.22
N MET A 460 14.67 -13.52 -7.96
CA MET A 460 14.23 -14.13 -6.70
C MET A 460 14.95 -15.45 -6.39
N ASN A 461 15.48 -16.13 -7.42
CA ASN A 461 16.26 -17.36 -7.29
C ASN A 461 17.78 -17.11 -7.09
N GLY A 462 18.18 -15.84 -7.02
CA GLY A 462 19.56 -15.38 -6.94
C GLY A 462 20.18 -15.14 -8.33
N GLY A 463 21.01 -14.11 -8.44
CA GLY A 463 21.59 -13.66 -9.72
C GLY A 463 20.73 -12.60 -10.40
N THR A 464 20.72 -12.60 -11.74
CA THR A 464 20.01 -11.59 -12.55
C THR A 464 19.02 -12.24 -13.50
N VAL A 465 17.91 -11.56 -13.75
CA VAL A 465 16.95 -11.92 -14.81
C VAL A 465 17.53 -11.51 -16.16
N PRO A 466 17.57 -12.41 -17.16
CA PRO A 466 18.07 -12.07 -18.48
C PRO A 466 17.12 -11.11 -19.20
N MET A 467 17.68 -10.06 -19.80
CA MET A 467 16.95 -9.11 -20.64
C MET A 467 17.49 -9.15 -22.08
N GLU A 468 16.62 -8.83 -23.03
CA GLU A 468 17.00 -8.59 -24.43
C GLU A 468 16.54 -7.20 -24.87
N PHE A 469 17.38 -6.54 -25.66
CA PHE A 469 17.01 -5.28 -26.30
C PHE A 469 16.09 -5.58 -27.48
N ASP A 470 14.85 -5.14 -27.43
CA ASP A 470 13.91 -5.21 -28.54
C ASP A 470 14.13 -4.00 -29.46
N PRO A 471 14.68 -4.18 -30.67
CA PRO A 471 14.95 -3.08 -31.59
C PRO A 471 13.68 -2.46 -32.19
N ASP A 472 12.53 -3.12 -32.10
CA ASP A 472 11.26 -2.63 -32.64
C ASP A 472 10.58 -1.64 -31.68
N SER A 473 10.60 -1.92 -30.37
CA SER A 473 10.17 -0.98 -29.32
C SER A 473 11.26 0.02 -28.92
N GLY A 474 12.53 -0.34 -29.06
CA GLY A 474 13.66 0.42 -28.56
C GLY A 474 13.87 0.26 -27.05
N GLU A 475 13.25 -0.74 -26.44
CA GLU A 475 13.23 -1.00 -25.00
C GLU A 475 13.89 -2.33 -24.66
N CYS A 476 14.35 -2.46 -23.41
CA CYS A 476 14.80 -3.74 -22.89
C CYS A 476 13.59 -4.51 -22.34
N VAL A 477 13.43 -5.76 -22.79
CA VAL A 477 12.35 -6.65 -22.35
C VAL A 477 12.93 -7.88 -21.65
N ILE A 478 12.15 -8.47 -20.74
CA ILE A 478 12.53 -9.74 -20.10
C ILE A 478 12.51 -10.84 -21.17
N VAL A 479 13.52 -11.71 -21.13
CA VAL A 479 13.54 -12.90 -22.00
C VAL A 479 12.38 -13.82 -21.62
N GLU A 480 11.63 -14.26 -22.62
CA GLU A 480 10.46 -15.13 -22.45
C GLU A 480 10.75 -16.34 -21.54
N GLY A 481 9.91 -16.55 -20.53
CA GLY A 481 10.02 -17.62 -19.54
C GLY A 481 10.75 -17.26 -18.25
N TYR A 482 11.27 -16.02 -18.12
CA TYR A 482 11.92 -15.50 -16.91
C TYR A 482 11.13 -14.38 -16.22
N GLU A 483 9.92 -14.10 -16.68
CA GLU A 483 9.03 -13.07 -16.12
C GLU A 483 8.73 -13.35 -14.64
N ASP A 484 8.68 -14.63 -14.27
CA ASP A 484 8.42 -15.09 -12.90
C ASP A 484 9.60 -14.95 -11.95
N ASP A 485 10.79 -14.64 -12.46
CA ASP A 485 12.02 -14.57 -11.67
C ASP A 485 12.29 -13.16 -11.15
N VAL A 486 11.62 -12.12 -11.65
CA VAL A 486 11.87 -10.74 -11.22
C VAL A 486 11.40 -10.50 -9.79
N ILE A 487 12.18 -9.73 -9.05
CA ILE A 487 11.75 -9.13 -7.79
C ILE A 487 11.17 -7.76 -8.11
N GLU A 488 9.95 -7.54 -7.65
CA GLU A 488 9.28 -6.26 -7.82
C GLU A 488 9.62 -5.29 -6.71
N LEU A 489 9.72 -4.03 -7.09
CA LEU A 489 9.89 -2.94 -6.17
C LEU A 489 8.57 -2.63 -5.47
N GLU A 490 8.47 -3.04 -4.21
CA GLU A 490 7.38 -2.66 -3.32
C GLU A 490 7.73 -1.32 -2.61
N LEU A 491 6.91 -0.28 -2.83
CA LEU A 491 7.09 1.02 -2.15
C LEU A 491 6.20 1.18 -0.90
N GLY A 492 5.21 0.30 -0.71
CA GLY A 492 4.23 0.41 0.37
C GLY A 492 3.59 1.81 0.45
N ARG A 493 3.75 2.48 1.59
CA ARG A 493 3.25 3.84 1.86
C ARG A 493 3.98 4.93 1.06
N LEU A 494 5.21 4.66 0.60
CA LEU A 494 5.98 5.63 -0.18
C LEU A 494 5.46 5.78 -1.62
N ASN A 495 4.48 4.96 -2.03
CA ASN A 495 3.79 5.18 -3.30
C ASN A 495 3.16 6.56 -3.41
N VAL A 496 2.81 7.20 -2.29
CA VAL A 496 2.28 8.58 -2.30
C VAL A 496 3.27 9.58 -2.88
N VAL A 497 4.56 9.26 -3.03
CA VAL A 497 5.55 10.13 -3.68
C VAL A 497 5.15 10.47 -5.12
N ARG A 498 4.42 9.57 -5.79
CA ARG A 498 4.11 9.67 -7.22
C ARG A 498 3.25 10.88 -7.55
N VAL A 499 2.42 11.33 -6.60
CA VAL A 499 1.68 12.59 -6.69
C VAL A 499 2.59 13.76 -7.02
N ALA A 500 3.84 13.75 -6.53
CA ALA A 500 4.74 14.87 -6.69
C ALA A 500 5.14 15.09 -8.15
N LEU A 501 4.99 14.07 -9.01
CA LEU A 501 5.26 14.20 -10.42
C LEU A 501 4.14 14.96 -11.15
N THR A 502 2.89 14.60 -10.89
CA THR A 502 1.72 15.18 -11.58
C THR A 502 1.20 16.42 -10.87
N ASN A 503 1.47 16.53 -9.56
CA ASN A 503 1.07 17.62 -8.67
C ASN A 503 2.16 17.85 -7.60
N PRO A 504 3.30 18.48 -7.95
CA PRO A 504 4.40 18.74 -7.02
C PRO A 504 4.00 19.58 -5.79
N ARG A 505 2.89 20.30 -5.88
CA ARG A 505 2.39 21.22 -4.85
C ARG A 505 1.78 20.51 -3.65
N VAL A 506 1.48 19.21 -3.76
CA VAL A 506 1.05 18.39 -2.62
C VAL A 506 2.17 18.25 -1.59
N LEU A 507 3.43 18.18 -2.01
CA LEU A 507 4.57 18.20 -1.09
C LEU A 507 4.77 19.58 -0.44
N ASP A 508 4.63 20.65 -1.23
CA ASP A 508 4.70 22.03 -0.72
C ASP A 508 3.66 22.26 0.39
N ARG A 509 2.42 21.82 0.15
CA ARG A 509 1.34 21.89 1.14
C ARG A 509 1.65 21.06 2.38
N ALA A 510 2.10 19.81 2.22
CA ALA A 510 2.45 18.95 3.34
C ALA A 510 3.59 19.54 4.18
N LEU A 511 4.61 20.11 3.55
CA LEU A 511 5.71 20.79 4.24
C LEU A 511 5.21 22.06 4.96
N TYR A 512 4.36 22.85 4.32
CA TYR A 512 3.74 24.03 4.93
C TYR A 512 2.96 23.68 6.20
N ASP A 513 2.15 22.61 6.17
CA ASP A 513 1.37 22.16 7.32
C ASP A 513 2.27 21.65 8.46
N VAL A 514 3.32 20.89 8.16
CA VAL A 514 4.31 20.47 9.16
C VAL A 514 5.05 21.67 9.77
N MET A 515 5.44 22.65 8.95
CA MET A 515 6.10 23.87 9.42
C MET A 515 5.20 24.72 10.30
N ASN A 516 3.89 24.76 10.04
CA ASN A 516 2.92 25.40 10.93
C ASN A 516 2.86 24.70 12.29
N SER A 517 2.84 23.36 12.32
CA SER A 517 2.89 22.59 13.56
C SER A 517 4.19 22.82 14.34
N ILE A 518 5.34 22.81 13.65
CA ILE A 518 6.64 23.14 14.25
C ILE A 518 6.60 24.54 14.90
N ASN A 519 6.11 25.53 14.16
CA ASN A 519 6.05 26.91 14.63
C ASN A 519 4.99 27.15 15.71
N ALA A 520 4.00 26.27 15.85
CA ALA A 520 3.03 26.28 16.95
C ALA A 520 3.53 25.52 18.18
N SER A 521 4.60 24.74 18.05
CA SER A 521 5.10 23.87 19.11
C SER A 521 5.84 24.63 20.21
N VAL A 522 5.98 23.97 21.37
CA VAL A 522 6.82 24.45 22.48
C VAL A 522 8.20 23.80 22.53
N GLY A 523 8.49 22.93 21.55
CA GLY A 523 9.80 22.31 21.38
C GLY A 523 9.80 21.16 20.38
N LEU A 524 10.98 20.86 19.85
CA LEU A 524 11.20 19.80 18.87
C LEU A 524 12.17 18.76 19.41
N LYS A 525 11.93 17.50 19.09
CA LYS A 525 12.79 16.37 19.43
C LYS A 525 12.78 15.34 18.31
N LEU A 526 13.69 14.38 18.38
CA LEU A 526 13.54 13.13 17.64
C LEU A 526 12.99 12.05 18.56
N ASP A 527 12.05 11.27 18.06
CA ASP A 527 11.68 10.02 18.70
C ASP A 527 12.84 9.02 18.64
N LEU A 528 12.69 7.87 19.31
CA LEU A 528 13.72 6.85 19.39
C LEU A 528 14.18 6.32 18.02
N ALA A 529 13.32 6.37 17.00
CA ALA A 529 13.63 5.92 15.66
C ALA A 529 14.35 6.99 14.81
N GLY A 530 14.26 8.26 15.21
CA GLY A 530 14.80 9.42 14.49
C GLY A 530 13.74 10.27 13.78
N ARG A 531 12.44 10.00 13.98
CA ARG A 531 11.35 10.81 13.42
C ARG A 531 11.23 12.13 14.18
N LEU A 532 10.92 13.21 13.48
CA LEU A 532 10.69 14.51 14.11
C LEU A 532 9.41 14.48 14.95
N ALA A 533 9.46 15.00 16.18
CA ALA A 533 8.32 15.16 17.05
C ALA A 533 8.22 16.59 17.57
N TYR A 534 7.01 17.15 17.54
CA TYR A 534 6.73 18.52 18.01
C TYR A 534 5.88 18.51 19.28
N GLY A 535 6.25 19.36 20.23
CA GLY A 535 5.64 19.45 21.55
C GLY A 535 4.39 20.33 21.55
N ILE A 536 3.31 19.81 22.12
CA ILE A 536 2.04 20.50 22.35
C ILE A 536 1.84 20.69 23.86
N ASP A 537 1.74 21.95 24.28
CA ASP A 537 1.36 22.31 25.65
C ASP A 537 -0.18 22.30 25.76
N ASP A 538 -0.71 21.52 26.71
CA ASP A 538 -2.14 21.44 26.99
C ASP A 538 -2.70 22.69 27.73
N GLY A 539 -1.85 23.68 28.00
CA GLY A 539 -2.18 24.90 28.72
C GLY A 539 -2.12 24.74 30.25
N THR A 540 -1.78 23.55 30.73
CA THR A 540 -1.54 23.25 32.16
C THR A 540 -0.05 23.11 32.48
N GLY A 541 0.82 23.23 31.47
CA GLY A 541 2.27 23.07 31.58
C GLY A 541 2.75 21.64 31.35
N ASN A 542 1.85 20.71 30.95
CA ASN A 542 2.23 19.39 30.47
C ASN A 542 2.46 19.47 28.97
N VAL A 543 3.60 18.94 28.51
CA VAL A 543 3.94 18.88 27.10
C VAL A 543 3.84 17.45 26.63
N THR A 544 2.96 17.23 25.65
CA THR A 544 2.88 15.97 24.90
C THR A 544 3.62 16.14 23.58
N TYR A 545 4.26 15.10 23.07
CA TYR A 545 4.97 15.17 21.79
C TYR A 545 4.22 14.35 20.75
N GLN A 546 3.93 14.97 19.61
CA GLN A 546 3.36 14.30 18.45
C GLN A 546 4.45 14.07 17.41
N THR A 547 4.61 12.81 17.02
CA THR A 547 5.59 12.41 16.00
C THR A 547 5.01 12.58 14.60
N VAL A 548 5.81 13.09 13.67
CA VAL A 548 5.46 13.15 12.25
C VAL A 548 5.42 11.73 11.70
N ASP A 549 4.21 11.20 11.48
CA ASP A 549 3.96 9.80 11.07
C ASP A 549 3.14 9.66 9.76
N SER A 550 2.87 10.80 9.10
CA SER A 550 2.28 10.81 7.76
C SER A 550 3.38 10.55 6.72
N PRO A 551 3.16 9.65 5.72
CA PRO A 551 4.16 9.35 4.69
C PRO A 551 4.50 10.60 3.89
N LEU A 552 3.48 11.38 3.52
CA LEU A 552 3.65 12.60 2.75
C LEU A 552 4.38 13.68 3.56
N ALA A 553 4.10 13.78 4.86
CA ALA A 553 4.81 14.71 5.75
C ALA A 553 6.28 14.30 5.95
N GLY A 554 6.57 13.01 6.16
CA GLY A 554 7.94 12.52 6.25
C GLY A 554 8.71 12.68 4.93
N LEU A 555 8.06 12.42 3.79
CA LEU A 555 8.62 12.66 2.46
C LEU A 555 8.88 14.14 2.18
N SER A 556 8.02 15.04 2.63
CA SER A 556 8.22 16.48 2.45
C SER A 556 9.39 17.01 3.28
N LEU A 557 9.58 16.49 4.51
CA LEU A 557 10.77 16.76 5.32
C LEU A 557 12.05 16.20 4.67
N TYR A 558 12.02 14.95 4.19
CA TYR A 558 13.11 14.34 3.44
C TYR A 558 13.49 15.19 2.23
N TRP A 559 12.50 15.55 1.41
CA TRP A 559 12.66 16.39 0.23
C TRP A 559 13.29 17.73 0.56
N ALA A 560 12.82 18.43 1.60
CA ALA A 560 13.36 19.72 2.01
C ALA A 560 14.84 19.61 2.42
N LEU A 561 15.20 18.60 3.22
CA LEU A 561 16.59 18.38 3.60
C LEU A 561 17.48 18.05 2.40
N MET A 562 17.02 17.17 1.51
CA MET A 562 17.79 16.78 0.33
C MET A 562 17.89 17.92 -0.70
N ARG A 563 16.87 18.77 -0.83
CA ARG A 563 16.85 19.85 -1.83
C ARG A 563 17.47 21.14 -1.32
N TRP A 564 17.15 21.54 -0.10
CA TRP A 564 17.55 22.83 0.46
C TRP A 564 18.62 22.71 1.54
N GLY A 565 18.96 21.51 2.01
CA GLY A 565 19.93 21.33 3.09
C GLY A 565 19.44 21.86 4.43
N LYS A 566 18.13 22.10 4.58
CA LYS A 566 17.42 22.58 5.77
C LYS A 566 15.91 22.55 5.50
N LEU A 567 15.08 22.81 6.50
CA LEU A 567 13.63 22.86 6.34
C LEU A 567 13.12 24.23 5.86
N GLU A 568 13.92 25.29 6.03
CA GLU A 568 13.55 26.63 5.57
C GLU A 568 13.77 26.79 4.07
N GLY A 569 12.74 27.27 3.37
CA GLY A 569 12.75 27.49 1.93
C GLY A 569 11.45 28.15 1.46
N THR A 570 11.29 28.32 0.16
CA THR A 570 10.09 28.91 -0.43
C THR A 570 9.24 27.81 -1.06
N VAL A 571 7.97 27.78 -0.70
CA VAL A 571 6.94 26.91 -1.31
C VAL A 571 5.86 27.75 -1.98
N GLU A 572 5.08 27.16 -2.88
CA GLU A 572 3.86 27.78 -3.40
C GLU A 572 2.62 27.17 -2.74
N ILE A 573 1.80 28.01 -2.11
CA ILE A 573 0.49 27.59 -1.57
C ILE A 573 -0.61 28.53 -2.02
N ILE A 574 -1.85 28.07 -2.01
CA ILE A 574 -2.99 28.95 -2.28
C ILE A 574 -3.34 29.76 -1.05
N GLN A 575 -3.40 31.07 -1.22
CA GLN A 575 -3.99 32.00 -0.26
C GLN A 575 -5.03 32.83 -1.00
N ASP A 576 -6.26 32.88 -0.46
CA ASP A 576 -7.39 33.60 -1.06
C ASP A 576 -7.63 33.25 -2.55
N GLY A 577 -7.47 31.97 -2.92
CA GLY A 577 -7.69 31.47 -4.28
C GLY A 577 -6.59 31.81 -5.29
N THR A 578 -5.42 32.29 -4.84
CA THR A 578 -4.26 32.57 -5.70
C THR A 578 -3.00 31.90 -5.19
N TRP A 579 -2.23 31.29 -6.10
CA TRP A 579 -0.90 30.76 -5.81
C TRP A 579 0.02 31.88 -5.32
N THR A 580 0.48 31.73 -4.09
CA THR A 580 1.30 32.71 -3.39
C THR A 580 2.58 32.02 -2.92
N PRO A 581 3.76 32.54 -3.28
CA PRO A 581 5.00 32.04 -2.71
C PRO A 581 5.06 32.40 -1.22
N VAL A 582 5.35 31.40 -0.39
CA VAL A 582 5.47 31.54 1.06
C VAL A 582 6.84 31.06 1.50
N ASP A 583 7.56 31.96 2.19
CA ASP A 583 8.83 31.63 2.81
C ASP A 583 8.58 30.91 4.13
N LEU A 584 8.92 29.64 4.17
CA LEU A 584 8.92 28.81 5.36
C LEU A 584 10.15 29.14 6.19
N ALA A 585 9.93 29.52 7.45
CA ALA A 585 10.99 29.76 8.42
C ALA A 585 10.60 29.12 9.76
N ILE A 586 11.58 28.57 10.48
CA ILE A 586 11.38 28.14 11.86
C ILE A 586 11.45 29.40 12.74
N LYS A 587 10.52 29.54 13.68
CA LYS A 587 10.54 30.69 14.60
C LYS A 587 11.84 30.71 15.42
N GLU A 588 12.41 31.90 15.54
CA GLU A 588 13.67 32.13 16.24
C GLU A 588 13.62 31.77 17.74
N ASP A 589 12.43 31.70 18.35
CA ASP A 589 12.26 31.26 19.74
C ASP A 589 12.56 29.75 19.95
N LEU A 590 12.54 28.95 18.88
CA LEU A 590 12.92 27.53 18.91
C LEU A 590 14.43 27.31 18.76
N ARG A 591 15.22 28.33 18.40
CA ARG A 591 16.66 28.17 18.09
C ARG A 591 17.47 27.61 19.26
N ASP A 592 17.27 28.13 20.46
CA ASP A 592 17.99 27.67 21.66
C ASP A 592 17.68 26.20 21.96
N GLN A 593 16.43 25.78 21.72
CA GLN A 593 15.99 24.39 21.90
C GLN A 593 16.59 23.48 20.83
N LEU A 594 16.53 23.88 19.55
CA LEU A 594 17.17 23.15 18.46
C LEU A 594 18.68 22.98 18.69
N THR A 595 19.33 24.00 19.22
CA THR A 595 20.76 23.93 19.57
C THR A 595 21.01 22.91 20.68
N ALA A 596 20.17 22.91 21.73
CA ALA A 596 20.29 21.97 22.84
C ALA A 596 20.06 20.51 22.41
N GLU A 597 19.16 20.29 21.45
CA GLU A 597 18.83 18.97 20.90
C GLU A 597 19.77 18.56 19.74
N GLY A 598 20.73 19.40 19.34
CA GLY A 598 21.62 19.12 18.21
C GLY A 598 20.94 19.17 16.83
N LEU A 599 19.75 19.76 16.74
CA LEU A 599 18.90 19.83 15.55
C LEU A 599 18.98 21.18 14.82
N LEU A 600 19.95 22.03 15.16
CA LEU A 600 20.07 23.37 14.58
C LEU A 600 20.23 23.37 13.05
N PHE A 601 20.77 22.28 12.48
CA PHE A 601 20.88 22.10 11.03
C PHE A 601 19.52 22.08 10.33
N LEU A 602 18.41 21.78 11.01
CA LEU A 602 17.06 21.89 10.42
C LEU A 602 16.71 23.33 10.06
N MET A 603 17.24 24.30 10.82
CA MET A 603 17.03 25.73 10.61
C MET A 603 18.11 26.34 9.72
N ASP A 604 19.38 26.15 10.07
CA ASP A 604 20.49 26.86 9.41
C ASP A 604 21.15 26.07 8.27
N GLY A 605 20.89 24.76 8.19
CA GLY A 605 21.65 23.83 7.38
C GLY A 605 23.07 23.62 7.90
N THR A 606 23.89 22.95 7.08
CA THR A 606 25.30 22.67 7.40
C THR A 606 26.15 23.95 7.37
N GLU A 607 27.35 23.93 7.97
CA GLU A 607 28.29 25.07 7.92
C GLU A 607 28.61 25.49 6.46
N ALA A 608 28.70 24.52 5.54
CA ALA A 608 28.91 24.77 4.13
C ALA A 608 27.72 25.54 3.51
N CYS A 609 26.49 25.09 3.81
CA CYS A 609 25.26 25.75 3.36
C CYS A 609 25.15 27.20 3.87
N GLN A 610 25.52 27.45 5.12
CA GLN A 610 25.54 28.80 5.71
C GLN A 610 26.58 29.72 5.05
N GLY A 611 27.74 29.15 4.66
CA GLY A 611 28.81 29.90 3.98
C GLY A 611 28.51 30.20 2.51
N ASN A 612 27.75 29.32 1.85
CA ASN A 612 27.40 29.43 0.44
C ASN A 612 26.11 28.66 0.13
N ALA A 613 25.08 29.36 -0.35
CA ALA A 613 23.80 28.75 -0.70
C ALA A 613 23.89 27.66 -1.79
N ALA A 614 24.91 27.72 -2.67
CA ALA A 614 25.14 26.67 -3.66
C ALA A 614 25.68 25.36 -3.05
N ASP A 615 26.07 25.40 -1.77
CA ASP A 615 26.53 24.26 -0.99
C ASP A 615 25.45 23.68 -0.06
N CYS A 616 24.23 24.20 -0.16
CA CYS A 616 23.04 23.63 0.45
C CYS A 616 22.49 22.46 -0.38
N GLY A 617 21.82 21.53 0.31
CA GLY A 617 21.20 20.35 -0.30
C GLY A 617 22.20 19.26 -0.70
N ALA A 618 21.66 18.14 -1.16
CA ALA A 618 22.41 17.01 -1.65
C ALA A 618 23.09 17.37 -2.97
N LYS A 619 24.34 16.93 -3.12
CA LYS A 619 25.09 17.09 -4.37
C LYS A 619 24.67 16.02 -5.37
N ARG A 620 25.11 16.19 -6.63
CA ARG A 620 24.82 15.26 -7.72
C ARG A 620 26.09 14.80 -8.40
N LEU A 621 26.07 13.55 -8.84
CA LEU A 621 27.10 12.94 -9.66
C LEU A 621 27.00 13.43 -11.11
N THR A 622 28.02 13.12 -11.92
CA THR A 622 27.98 13.41 -13.38
C THR A 622 26.88 12.63 -14.09
N SER A 623 26.49 11.47 -13.55
CA SER A 623 25.33 10.69 -14.01
C SER A 623 23.99 11.34 -13.70
N GLY A 624 23.97 12.41 -12.90
CA GLY A 624 22.76 13.12 -12.48
C GLY A 624 22.11 12.56 -11.21
N TYR A 625 22.55 11.40 -10.72
CA TYR A 625 22.08 10.81 -9.47
C TYR A 625 22.58 11.60 -8.25
N VAL A 626 21.82 11.56 -7.15
CA VAL A 626 22.24 12.11 -5.86
C VAL A 626 23.57 11.47 -5.41
N ASP A 627 24.49 12.31 -4.94
CA ASP A 627 25.82 11.91 -4.48
C ASP A 627 25.79 11.56 -2.99
N TYR A 628 25.85 10.26 -2.70
CA TYR A 628 25.94 9.72 -1.35
C TYR A 628 27.38 9.41 -0.91
N SER A 629 28.40 9.71 -1.73
CA SER A 629 29.79 9.25 -1.51
C SER A 629 30.43 9.71 -0.20
N ALA A 630 29.91 10.79 0.40
CA ALA A 630 30.36 11.30 1.70
C ALA A 630 29.61 10.69 2.89
N PHE A 631 28.51 9.97 2.65
CA PHE A 631 27.68 9.40 3.70
C PHE A 631 28.27 8.09 4.22
N ASN A 632 28.33 7.96 5.54
CA ASN A 632 28.75 6.75 6.23
C ASN A 632 27.74 6.47 7.34
N HIS A 633 27.44 5.20 7.53
CA HIS A 633 26.52 4.77 8.59
C HIS A 633 27.16 3.62 9.36
N THR A 634 26.96 3.66 10.68
CA THR A 634 27.24 2.55 11.57
C THR A 634 26.07 2.44 12.53
N THR A 635 25.37 1.30 12.48
CA THR A 635 24.14 1.09 13.27
C THR A 635 24.39 1.31 14.77
N ALA A 636 25.50 0.79 15.28
CA ALA A 636 25.90 0.99 16.67
C ALA A 636 26.17 2.47 17.03
N THR A 637 26.72 3.28 16.12
CA THR A 637 27.03 4.68 16.42
C THR A 637 25.78 5.50 16.68
N ILE A 638 24.70 5.24 15.95
CA ILE A 638 23.42 5.94 16.13
C ILE A 638 22.68 5.39 17.35
N TYR A 639 22.47 4.07 17.40
CA TYR A 639 21.51 3.46 18.33
C TYR A 639 22.12 2.91 19.63
N SER A 640 23.44 2.72 19.73
CA SER A 640 24.04 2.25 20.97
C SER A 640 23.96 3.31 22.07
N GLY A 641 23.57 2.87 23.25
CA GLY A 641 23.29 3.69 24.43
C GLY A 641 21.90 4.33 24.42
N ALA A 642 21.12 4.20 23.34
CA ALA A 642 19.70 4.57 23.34
C ALA A 642 18.91 3.44 24.00
N MET A 643 18.14 3.74 25.05
CA MET A 643 17.36 2.74 25.76
C MET A 643 15.91 2.73 25.25
N VAL A 644 15.34 1.55 25.11
CA VAL A 644 13.93 1.31 24.77
C VAL A 644 13.25 0.55 25.90
N ASP A 645 12.10 1.07 26.33
CA ASP A 645 11.20 0.35 27.22
C ASP A 645 10.19 -0.47 26.40
N PHE A 646 9.98 -1.71 26.81
CA PHE A 646 9.03 -2.63 26.17
C PHE A 646 8.51 -3.65 27.19
N VAL A 647 7.43 -4.35 26.83
CA VAL A 647 6.90 -5.43 27.65
C VAL A 647 7.35 -6.77 27.09
N GLU A 648 7.85 -7.64 27.95
CA GLU A 648 8.36 -8.95 27.54
C GLU A 648 7.59 -10.09 28.19
N ARG A 649 7.22 -11.09 27.38
CA ARG A 649 6.67 -12.35 27.88
C ARG A 649 7.74 -13.10 28.68
N GLN A 650 7.42 -13.44 29.91
CA GLN A 650 8.30 -14.16 30.81
C GLN A 650 8.19 -15.68 30.61
N PRO A 651 9.27 -16.45 30.85
CA PRO A 651 9.21 -17.91 30.85
C PRO A 651 8.16 -18.46 31.83
N ASP A 652 7.65 -19.66 31.55
CA ASP A 652 6.62 -20.35 32.33
C ASP A 652 7.15 -20.84 33.70
N ASP A 653 7.61 -19.93 34.58
CA ASP A 653 7.94 -20.18 35.99
C ASP A 653 8.05 -18.90 36.87
N LEU A 654 7.85 -17.70 36.30
CA LEU A 654 7.86 -16.45 37.06
C LEU A 654 6.49 -16.07 37.63
N SER A 655 6.48 -15.19 38.65
CA SER A 655 5.25 -14.75 39.33
C SER A 655 4.31 -13.90 38.45
N CYS A 656 4.80 -13.35 37.34
CA CYS A 656 4.04 -12.60 36.35
C CYS A 656 4.37 -13.13 34.95
N ALA A 657 3.36 -13.31 34.10
CA ALA A 657 3.54 -13.79 32.72
C ALA A 657 4.21 -12.77 31.80
N TYR A 658 4.21 -11.50 32.19
CA TYR A 658 4.76 -10.38 31.44
C TYR A 658 5.46 -9.42 32.41
N GLY A 659 6.47 -8.71 31.94
CA GLY A 659 7.17 -7.72 32.74
C GLY A 659 7.77 -6.60 31.90
N ASP A 660 7.87 -5.42 32.49
CA ASP A 660 8.57 -4.28 31.91
C ASP A 660 10.06 -4.58 31.77
N ARG A 661 10.61 -4.20 30.62
CA ARG A 661 12.03 -4.27 30.30
C ARG A 661 12.49 -2.93 29.79
N THR A 662 13.76 -2.66 30.03
CA THR A 662 14.48 -1.51 29.46
C THR A 662 15.81 -2.04 28.95
N GLU A 663 16.01 -2.01 27.65
CA GLU A 663 17.25 -2.50 27.02
C GLU A 663 17.78 -1.52 25.98
N ASP A 664 19.01 -1.74 25.54
CA ASP A 664 19.66 -0.95 24.52
C ASP A 664 19.04 -1.25 23.14
N VAL A 665 18.67 -0.22 22.36
CA VAL A 665 18.04 -0.36 21.04
C VAL A 665 18.91 -1.17 20.09
N TRP A 666 20.21 -0.90 20.06
CA TRP A 666 21.13 -1.60 19.19
C TRP A 666 21.18 -3.10 19.53
N VAL A 667 21.20 -3.44 20.82
CA VAL A 667 21.19 -4.85 21.25
C VAL A 667 19.83 -5.52 20.98
N ARG A 668 18.74 -4.91 21.45
CA ARG A 668 17.43 -5.55 21.54
C ARG A 668 16.66 -5.52 20.21
N VAL A 669 16.69 -4.37 19.54
CA VAL A 669 15.86 -4.12 18.35
C VAL A 669 16.63 -4.47 17.09
N LEU A 670 17.89 -4.04 17.04
CA LEU A 670 18.74 -4.20 15.85
C LEU A 670 19.69 -5.41 15.98
N GLY A 671 19.50 -6.27 16.99
CA GLY A 671 20.18 -7.56 17.10
C GLY A 671 21.70 -7.48 17.26
N SER A 672 22.23 -6.37 17.80
CA SER A 672 23.66 -6.05 17.84
C SER A 672 24.33 -6.02 16.45
N ASP A 673 23.58 -5.63 15.42
CA ASP A 673 24.09 -5.49 14.05
C ASP A 673 25.33 -4.59 14.00
N ASP A 674 26.47 -5.16 13.57
CA ASP A 674 27.75 -4.48 13.47
C ASP A 674 27.96 -3.80 12.11
N TYR A 675 26.88 -3.64 11.32
CA TYR A 675 26.91 -2.97 10.03
C TYR A 675 27.67 -1.65 10.10
N THR A 676 28.65 -1.55 9.21
CA THR A 676 29.42 -0.34 8.92
C THR A 676 29.57 -0.25 7.41
N GLY A 677 29.04 0.81 6.83
CA GLY A 677 29.06 1.01 5.38
C GLY A 677 29.14 2.47 4.99
N SER A 678 29.21 2.70 3.69
CA SER A 678 29.24 4.03 3.08
C SER A 678 28.28 4.11 1.89
N ASN A 679 28.16 5.30 1.31
CA ASN A 679 27.43 5.56 0.08
C ASN A 679 25.91 5.31 0.22
N ILE A 680 25.25 4.97 -0.88
CA ILE A 680 23.78 4.82 -0.93
C ILE A 680 23.30 3.63 -0.08
N ASP A 681 24.08 2.56 0.00
CA ASP A 681 23.77 1.39 0.84
C ASP A 681 23.67 1.77 2.31
N ALA A 682 24.62 2.59 2.79
CA ALA A 682 24.59 3.10 4.16
C ALA A 682 23.35 3.96 4.42
N PHE A 683 22.94 4.78 3.43
CA PHE A 683 21.76 5.64 3.55
C PHE A 683 20.47 4.82 3.65
N VAL A 684 20.30 3.84 2.77
CA VAL A 684 19.16 2.90 2.81
C VAL A 684 19.18 2.11 4.13
N LYS A 685 20.35 1.65 4.57
CA LYS A 685 20.49 0.92 5.83
C LYS A 685 20.10 1.77 7.05
N GLN A 686 20.47 3.06 7.11
CA GLN A 686 20.00 3.95 8.19
C GLN A 686 18.47 4.12 8.15
N ALA A 687 17.88 4.30 6.97
CA ALA A 687 16.43 4.39 6.83
C ALA A 687 15.72 3.09 7.26
N GLU A 688 16.30 1.93 6.93
CA GLU A 688 15.83 0.61 7.37
C GLU A 688 15.97 0.41 8.88
N ASP A 689 17.08 0.86 9.49
CA ASP A 689 17.25 0.83 10.94
C ASP A 689 16.17 1.67 11.63
N THR A 690 15.88 2.88 11.12
CA THR A 690 14.75 3.71 11.58
C THR A 690 13.44 2.94 11.47
N ARG A 691 13.14 2.32 10.32
CA ARG A 691 11.92 1.54 10.11
C ARG A 691 11.82 0.35 11.07
N ASN A 692 12.91 -0.37 11.31
CA ASN A 692 12.94 -1.52 12.22
C ASN A 692 12.71 -1.07 13.68
N VAL A 693 13.25 0.08 14.08
CA VAL A 693 12.94 0.69 15.39
C VAL A 693 11.47 1.08 15.48
N ILE A 694 10.90 1.68 14.44
CA ILE A 694 9.46 1.99 14.36
C ILE A 694 8.61 0.74 14.48
N GLN A 695 8.98 -0.34 13.79
CA GLN A 695 8.27 -1.60 13.86
C GLN A 695 8.29 -2.14 15.29
N PHE A 696 9.45 -2.13 15.94
CA PHE A 696 9.62 -2.60 17.31
C PHE A 696 8.80 -1.79 18.32
N ILE A 697 8.89 -0.46 18.32
CA ILE A 697 8.18 0.38 19.28
C ILE A 697 6.65 0.34 19.10
N HIS A 698 6.18 -0.06 17.92
CA HIS A 698 4.76 -0.30 17.68
C HIS A 698 4.31 -1.73 18.01
N THR A 699 5.24 -2.68 18.18
CA THR A 699 4.95 -4.02 18.70
C THR A 699 5.12 -4.03 20.21
N VAL A 700 4.02 -3.94 20.96
CA VAL A 700 4.08 -3.64 22.39
C VAL A 700 4.60 -4.82 23.25
N ILE A 701 4.43 -6.07 22.78
CA ILE A 701 4.98 -7.26 23.47
C ILE A 701 6.05 -7.90 22.62
N GLN A 702 7.19 -8.16 23.28
CA GLN A 702 8.32 -8.84 22.69
C GLN A 702 8.49 -10.23 23.29
N ASP A 703 8.83 -11.19 22.44
CA ASP A 703 9.26 -12.51 22.89
C ASP A 703 10.67 -12.42 23.50
N PRO A 704 10.96 -13.22 24.54
CA PRO A 704 12.29 -13.27 25.10
C PRO A 704 13.29 -13.69 24.02
N LEU A 705 14.47 -13.05 23.99
CA LEU A 705 15.54 -13.48 23.10
C LEU A 705 15.82 -14.97 23.34
N THR A 706 15.81 -15.75 22.27
CA THR A 706 16.17 -17.16 22.36
C THR A 706 17.60 -17.22 22.90
N VAL A 707 17.79 -17.78 24.10
CA VAL A 707 19.12 -17.99 24.64
C VAL A 707 19.86 -18.89 23.66
N ALA A 708 20.87 -18.35 22.99
CA ALA A 708 21.77 -19.16 22.17
C ALA A 708 22.36 -20.25 23.08
N LEU A 709 21.95 -21.51 22.85
CA LEU A 709 22.47 -22.67 23.55
C LEU A 709 23.92 -22.96 23.18
#